data_AF-D9R0J7-F1
#
_entry.id   AF-D9R0J7-F1
#
_cell.length_a   1.000
_cell.length_b   1.000
_cell.length_c   1.000
_cell.angle_alpha   90.00
_cell.angle_beta   90.00
_cell.angle_gamma   90.00
#
_symmetry.space_group_name_H-M   'P 1'
#
loop_
_entity.id
_entity.type
_entity.pdbx_description
1 polymer ?
#
loop_
_entity_poly.entity_id
_entity_poly.type
_entity_poly.pdbx_seq_one_letter_code
_entity_poly.pdbx_strand_id
1 'polypeptide(L)'
;MQKKFNQRNKYFFSERLKRQLDQISHHPLTIVEAPSGFGKTTAVREYLREKVSHGACEYWYTCLGEPASMAWLGICELFSNVSIKVADDLKNMQMPTLDTLFFITAHLRDITCQMETYLVVDNYQLVNCDIPRELISVFSMHGNPKLHMIFITQQLEVRQQVSIHNNNIYTLDASPFFFDREGTANLFRMEGIRLTDDELEKIFMSTEGWVSAIRLHMINFKETGFFDPAADIEQLVERAIWNNLTPQERDFFLSVSILDSFSARQAAIMLNQEVLPDKIIEILKNNEFIRYLPDKYRYSMHSILQDYLRNRFYNEMPEDYQNRTFRRAGTSCVAVSRYYPASEFFFRIRDFDAILSLPFSIEYPDKQREKYQSELIVRIVHECPEKTLCSHPLTMIIFGYYTLMNGQTEVYQRLCSLLEQTVHRKGDFLPDEIRKIHGEYELLAAFGEFNDLSRMKERQKRAWEILGQPSEVIKEDAPWLFASPTVLGMFWRETGKLEHILKEIEESSPFYQRLVRGHGAGAFHVMQAEAMLMRGKDDEAEIHCHKALYEARGSRQASICISSELVLARIAILRGDVESYFKAIKRIQDYAKENTSLYVLHMVECCMSVISIELGIKDYVAPWLYDIESIKKMLYDPVIPHAQIFYLKLLLMEKRYNELYGISQLLLDNGKKQEKRIKYMLPQIYNLKFLAIAKYNNGHQLEALEYLKQALAAALPDKVYLPLIQDAGCLAPLYESLKNFIPDKDGINAVLELGRRHEKGMKIIRKAIISDKTPLTPREREIALLARNRLRAREIADKLCISETTVRTILRNVYSKLDIHSKTELDTKEF
;
A
#
# COMPACT_ATOMS: atom_id res chain seq x y z
N MET A 1 12.32 53.89 -1.63
CA MET A 1 10.89 54.10 -1.32
C MET A 1 10.19 52.74 -1.29
N GLN A 2 10.18 52.10 -0.11
CA GLN A 2 9.38 50.92 0.22
C GLN A 2 7.93 51.35 0.46
N LYS A 3 7.01 51.06 -0.47
CA LYS A 3 5.55 51.12 -0.25
C LYS A 3 4.80 50.52 -1.46
N LYS A 4 4.91 49.21 -1.67
CA LYS A 4 4.03 48.45 -2.59
C LYS A 4 3.77 46.98 -2.13
N PHE A 5 3.91 46.70 -0.84
CA PHE A 5 3.49 45.43 -0.25
C PHE A 5 2.18 45.63 0.53
N ASN A 6 1.07 45.15 -0.03
CA ASN A 6 -0.33 45.11 0.48
C ASN A 6 -1.38 45.79 -0.42
N GLN A 7 -1.34 45.60 -1.74
CA GLN A 7 -2.63 45.54 -2.46
C GLN A 7 -3.21 44.15 -2.21
N ARG A 8 -4.15 44.04 -1.27
CA ARG A 8 -5.03 42.86 -1.16
C ARG A 8 -5.70 42.68 -2.52
N ASN A 9 -5.51 41.52 -3.17
CA ASN A 9 -6.36 41.13 -4.28
C ASN A 9 -7.79 41.07 -3.74
N LYS A 10 -8.65 42.00 -4.18
CA LYS A 10 -10.05 41.99 -3.78
C LYS A 10 -10.77 40.93 -4.61
N TYR A 11 -11.19 39.85 -3.98
CA TYR A 11 -12.04 38.84 -4.61
C TYR A 11 -13.50 39.29 -4.58
N PHE A 12 -14.24 38.99 -5.64
CA PHE A 12 -15.67 39.24 -5.74
C PHE A 12 -16.39 37.90 -5.85
N PHE A 13 -17.37 37.69 -4.99
CA PHE A 13 -18.23 36.51 -4.99
C PHE A 13 -19.68 36.96 -5.05
N SER A 14 -20.48 36.35 -5.94
CA SER A 14 -21.90 36.64 -6.03
C SER A 14 -22.63 36.27 -4.74
N GLU A 15 -23.71 36.97 -4.40
CA GLU A 15 -24.53 36.63 -3.23
C GLU A 15 -25.11 35.21 -3.33
N ARG A 16 -25.35 34.73 -4.55
CA ARG A 16 -25.73 33.35 -4.82
C ARG A 16 -24.63 32.38 -4.37
N LEU A 17 -23.39 32.59 -4.80
CA LEU A 17 -22.26 31.72 -4.42
C LEU A 17 -22.02 31.76 -2.91
N LYS A 18 -22.04 32.95 -2.29
CA LYS A 18 -21.88 33.08 -0.82
C LYS A 18 -22.90 32.25 -0.05
N ARG A 19 -24.18 32.36 -0.41
CA ARG A 19 -25.26 31.57 0.24
C ARG A 19 -25.06 30.07 0.11
N GLN A 20 -24.53 29.61 -1.02
CA GLN A 20 -24.23 28.19 -1.23
C GLN A 20 -22.99 27.76 -0.45
N LEU A 21 -21.93 28.58 -0.39
CA LEU A 21 -20.75 28.32 0.44
C LEU A 21 -21.10 28.27 1.93
N ASP A 22 -22.04 29.10 2.41
CA ASP A 22 -22.52 29.05 3.79
C ASP A 22 -23.23 27.74 4.16
N GLN A 23 -23.64 26.92 3.19
CA GLN A 23 -24.16 25.58 3.48
C GLN A 23 -23.06 24.62 3.93
N ILE A 24 -21.77 24.88 3.65
CA ILE A 24 -20.65 23.99 4.00
C ILE A 24 -20.64 23.66 5.50
N SER A 25 -20.92 24.63 6.37
CA SER A 25 -20.95 24.43 7.83
C SER A 25 -22.18 23.64 8.33
N HIS A 26 -23.12 23.29 7.46
CA HIS A 26 -24.33 22.57 7.82
C HIS A 26 -24.29 21.09 7.42
N HIS A 27 -23.24 20.68 6.71
CA HIS A 27 -23.10 19.32 6.18
C HIS A 27 -21.76 18.70 6.59
N PRO A 28 -21.71 17.42 6.98
CA PRO A 28 -20.47 16.77 7.37
C PRO A 28 -19.48 16.62 6.21
N LEU A 29 -19.96 16.61 4.98
CA LEU A 29 -19.14 16.61 3.78
C LEU A 29 -19.74 17.49 2.68
N THR A 30 -18.90 18.29 2.03
CA THR A 30 -19.23 19.05 0.83
C THR A 30 -18.34 18.63 -0.34
N ILE A 31 -18.95 18.39 -1.51
CA ILE A 31 -18.24 18.22 -2.77
C ILE A 31 -18.40 19.51 -3.57
N VAL A 32 -17.29 20.14 -3.92
CA VAL A 32 -17.26 21.30 -4.83
C VAL A 32 -16.81 20.79 -6.20
N GLU A 33 -17.78 20.48 -7.06
CA GLU A 33 -17.59 19.84 -8.37
C GLU A 33 -17.93 20.83 -9.48
N ALA A 34 -16.89 21.31 -10.17
CA ALA A 34 -17.05 22.15 -11.36
C ALA A 34 -15.85 21.96 -12.29
N PRO A 35 -15.94 22.29 -13.58
CA PRO A 35 -14.80 22.24 -14.49
C PRO A 35 -13.63 23.13 -14.03
N SER A 36 -12.49 23.00 -14.70
CA SER A 36 -11.34 23.86 -14.46
C SER A 36 -11.70 25.35 -14.62
N GLY A 37 -11.12 26.23 -13.81
CA GLY A 37 -11.25 27.69 -13.95
C GLY A 37 -12.49 28.34 -13.39
N PHE A 38 -13.38 27.57 -12.77
CA PHE A 38 -14.55 28.12 -12.09
C PHE A 38 -14.23 28.81 -10.75
N GLY A 39 -12.96 28.88 -10.35
CA GLY A 39 -12.56 29.55 -9.11
C GLY A 39 -12.86 28.79 -7.82
N LYS A 40 -13.19 27.49 -7.90
CA LYS A 40 -13.54 26.62 -6.76
C LYS A 40 -12.58 26.75 -5.57
N THR A 41 -11.29 26.52 -5.81
CA THR A 41 -10.24 26.57 -4.80
C THR A 41 -10.12 27.94 -4.14
N THR A 42 -10.29 29.02 -4.92
CA THR A 42 -10.27 30.40 -4.42
C THR A 42 -11.50 30.69 -3.57
N ALA A 43 -12.69 30.28 -4.03
CA ALA A 43 -13.94 30.47 -3.31
C ALA A 43 -13.96 29.77 -1.95
N VAL A 44 -13.57 28.50 -1.90
CA VAL A 44 -13.49 27.75 -0.63
C VAL A 44 -12.46 28.37 0.31
N ARG A 45 -11.28 28.77 -0.19
CA ARG A 45 -10.25 29.36 0.66
C ARG A 45 -10.68 30.70 1.27
N GLU A 46 -11.31 31.58 0.48
CA GLU A 46 -11.79 32.86 1.02
C GLU A 46 -12.92 32.66 2.02
N TYR A 47 -13.84 31.73 1.76
CA TYR A 47 -14.87 31.33 2.72
C TYR A 47 -14.26 30.83 4.04
N LEU A 48 -13.27 29.94 3.99
CA LEU A 48 -12.64 29.39 5.19
C LEU A 48 -11.81 30.43 5.95
N ARG A 49 -11.15 31.37 5.26
CA ARG A 49 -10.44 32.50 5.91
C ARG A 49 -11.38 33.29 6.83
N GLU A 50 -12.61 33.55 6.38
CA GLU A 50 -13.62 34.21 7.22
C GLU A 50 -13.99 33.34 8.42
N LYS A 51 -14.20 32.02 8.27
CA LYS A 51 -14.54 31.13 9.40
C LYS A 51 -13.38 30.96 10.39
N VAL A 52 -12.14 30.85 9.92
CA VAL A 52 -10.92 30.76 10.76
C VAL A 52 -10.77 32.03 11.61
N SER A 53 -11.09 33.21 11.07
CA SER A 53 -11.09 34.45 11.85
C SER A 53 -12.11 34.47 13.00
N HIS A 54 -13.09 33.57 12.98
CA HIS A 54 -14.08 33.36 14.04
C HIS A 54 -13.76 32.14 14.94
N GLY A 55 -12.53 31.62 14.88
CA GLY A 55 -12.07 30.53 15.75
C GLY A 55 -12.36 29.13 15.22
N ALA A 56 -12.45 28.93 13.91
CA ALA A 56 -12.45 27.60 13.29
C ALA A 56 -11.02 27.12 12.96
N CYS A 57 -10.82 25.81 12.85
CA CYS A 57 -9.58 25.19 12.36
C CYS A 57 -9.72 24.80 10.88
N GLU A 58 -8.66 25.00 10.10
CA GLU A 58 -8.58 24.62 8.68
C GLU A 58 -7.30 23.83 8.43
N TYR A 59 -7.44 22.67 7.78
CA TYR A 59 -6.32 21.84 7.32
C TYR A 59 -6.52 21.50 5.85
N TRP A 60 -5.46 21.64 5.05
CA TRP A 60 -5.56 21.61 3.59
C TRP A 60 -4.54 20.67 2.97
N TYR A 61 -4.99 19.79 2.09
CA TYR A 61 -4.17 18.92 1.27
C TYR A 61 -4.51 19.11 -0.20
N THR A 62 -3.51 19.38 -1.04
CA THR A 62 -3.68 19.49 -2.49
C THR A 62 -3.05 18.29 -3.19
N CYS A 63 -3.84 17.56 -3.96
CA CYS A 63 -3.37 16.47 -4.82
C CYS A 63 -2.62 17.04 -6.04
N LEU A 64 -1.44 16.48 -6.35
CA LEU A 64 -0.55 16.98 -7.41
C LEU A 64 -0.23 15.96 -8.51
N GLY A 65 -1.10 14.97 -8.69
CA GLY A 65 -0.84 13.82 -9.57
C GLY A 65 0.21 12.88 -8.99
N GLU A 66 0.36 12.86 -7.66
CA GLU A 66 1.12 11.79 -7.03
C GLU A 66 0.34 10.46 -7.10
N PRO A 67 1.03 9.31 -7.04
CA PRO A 67 0.37 8.00 -7.09
C PRO A 67 -0.65 7.80 -5.97
N ALA A 68 -1.67 6.96 -6.22
CA ALA A 68 -2.88 6.90 -5.41
C ALA A 68 -2.59 6.62 -3.92
N SER A 69 -1.69 5.70 -3.60
CA SER A 69 -1.20 5.45 -2.23
C SER A 69 -0.59 6.67 -1.55
N MET A 70 0.18 7.49 -2.26
CA MET A 70 0.78 8.72 -1.69
C MET A 70 -0.27 9.80 -1.48
N ALA A 71 -1.21 9.92 -2.41
CA ALA A 71 -2.37 10.78 -2.24
C ALA A 71 -3.21 10.36 -1.02
N TRP A 72 -3.43 9.06 -0.84
CA TRP A 72 -4.09 8.48 0.32
C TRP A 72 -3.38 8.81 1.62
N LEU A 73 -2.07 8.56 1.71
CA LEU A 73 -1.30 8.91 2.91
C LEU A 73 -1.40 10.40 3.24
N GLY A 74 -1.43 11.27 2.23
CA GLY A 74 -1.64 12.70 2.43
C GLY A 74 -3.03 13.05 2.96
N ILE A 75 -4.07 12.36 2.48
CA ILE A 75 -5.42 12.46 3.02
C ILE A 75 -5.45 11.93 4.46
N CYS A 76 -4.80 10.81 4.78
CA CYS A 76 -4.70 10.31 6.16
C CYS A 76 -3.97 11.30 7.08
N GLU A 77 -2.92 11.96 6.58
CA GLU A 77 -2.18 12.96 7.36
C GLU A 77 -3.03 14.18 7.72
N LEU A 78 -4.04 14.54 6.91
CA LEU A 78 -5.00 15.57 7.30
C LEU A 78 -5.71 15.21 8.60
N PHE A 79 -6.04 13.93 8.81
CA PHE A 79 -6.69 13.46 10.03
C PHE A 79 -5.78 13.55 11.25
N SER A 80 -4.44 13.59 11.10
CA SER A 80 -3.51 13.72 12.23
C SER A 80 -3.78 15.01 13.03
N ASN A 81 -4.30 16.03 12.34
CA ASN A 81 -4.64 17.32 12.95
C ASN A 81 -5.89 17.27 13.84
N VAL A 82 -6.71 16.23 13.71
CA VAL A 82 -7.96 16.06 14.46
C VAL A 82 -7.86 14.88 15.43
N SER A 83 -7.29 13.76 14.97
CA SER A 83 -7.07 12.56 15.76
C SER A 83 -5.89 11.77 15.19
N ILE A 84 -4.77 11.76 15.93
CA ILE A 84 -3.59 10.96 15.61
C ILE A 84 -3.96 9.48 15.48
N LYS A 85 -4.81 8.97 16.38
CA LYS A 85 -5.30 7.58 16.34
C LYS A 85 -5.98 7.26 15.00
N VAL A 86 -6.90 8.12 14.55
CA VAL A 86 -7.62 7.89 13.28
C VAL A 86 -6.68 8.03 12.10
N ALA A 87 -5.75 8.98 12.12
CA ALA A 87 -4.74 9.11 11.08
C ALA A 87 -3.90 7.84 10.94
N ASP A 88 -3.43 7.29 12.06
CA ASP A 88 -2.63 6.05 12.09
C ASP A 88 -3.46 4.85 11.64
N ASP A 89 -4.71 4.72 12.10
CA ASP A 89 -5.64 3.68 11.67
C ASP A 89 -5.87 3.72 10.15
N LEU A 90 -6.13 4.91 9.59
CA LEU A 90 -6.32 5.08 8.14
C LEU A 90 -5.04 4.83 7.34
N LYS A 91 -3.87 5.24 7.84
CA LYS A 91 -2.56 4.96 7.21
C LYS A 91 -2.32 3.46 7.11
N ASN A 92 -2.72 2.69 8.12
CA ASN A 92 -2.57 1.24 8.15
C ASN A 92 -3.47 0.50 7.14
N MET A 93 -4.54 1.13 6.66
CA MET A 93 -5.50 0.49 5.75
C MET A 93 -5.02 0.37 4.28
N GLN A 94 -3.85 0.93 3.94
CA GLN A 94 -3.39 1.12 2.55
C GLN A 94 -4.46 1.85 1.70
N MET A 95 -4.24 1.94 0.37
CA MET A 95 -5.20 2.58 -0.53
C MET A 95 -6.56 1.86 -0.50
N PRO A 96 -7.68 2.54 -0.18
CA PRO A 96 -8.97 1.89 -0.05
C PRO A 96 -9.51 1.31 -1.35
N THR A 97 -10.12 0.14 -1.23
CA THR A 97 -10.97 -0.53 -2.24
C THR A 97 -12.43 -0.58 -1.75
N LEU A 98 -13.38 -0.96 -2.62
CA LEU A 98 -14.80 -1.09 -2.27
C LEU A 98 -15.03 -1.91 -1.00
N ASP A 99 -14.27 -3.00 -0.83
CA ASP A 99 -14.42 -3.91 0.32
C ASP A 99 -13.91 -3.30 1.63
N THR A 100 -12.96 -2.37 1.56
CA THR A 100 -12.35 -1.74 2.73
C THR A 100 -13.09 -0.49 3.23
N LEU A 101 -13.98 0.05 2.40
CA LEU A 101 -14.72 1.29 2.66
C LEU A 101 -15.48 1.28 3.99
N PHE A 102 -16.08 0.14 4.36
CA PHE A 102 -16.82 0.02 5.62
C PHE A 102 -15.94 0.28 6.85
N PHE A 103 -14.66 -0.14 6.84
CA PHE A 103 -13.77 0.05 7.98
C PHE A 103 -13.41 1.52 8.20
N ILE A 104 -13.29 2.32 7.14
CA ILE A 104 -13.06 3.77 7.25
C ILE A 104 -14.19 4.39 8.07
N THR A 105 -15.46 4.03 7.79
CA THR A 105 -16.59 4.55 8.59
C THR A 105 -16.47 4.23 10.07
N ALA A 106 -15.93 3.06 10.43
CA ALA A 106 -15.74 2.66 11.82
C ALA A 106 -14.66 3.50 12.52
N HIS A 107 -13.53 3.77 11.83
CA HIS A 107 -12.45 4.59 12.37
C HIS A 107 -12.86 6.06 12.54
N LEU A 108 -13.66 6.59 11.62
CA LEU A 108 -14.09 7.98 11.65
C LEU A 108 -15.06 8.32 12.81
N ARG A 109 -15.80 7.33 13.35
CA ARG A 109 -16.80 7.55 14.42
C ARG A 109 -16.21 8.06 15.73
N ASP A 110 -14.93 7.79 15.99
CA ASP A 110 -14.25 8.20 17.22
C ASP A 110 -13.79 9.67 17.17
N ILE A 111 -13.97 10.38 16.04
CA ILE A 111 -13.47 11.74 15.89
C ILE A 111 -14.29 12.72 16.74
N THR A 112 -13.58 13.48 17.57
CA THR A 112 -14.16 14.55 18.41
C THR A 112 -13.46 15.89 18.18
N CYS A 113 -14.16 16.83 17.54
CA CYS A 113 -13.71 18.21 17.37
C CYS A 113 -14.30 19.12 18.47
N GLN A 114 -13.46 19.96 19.09
CA GLN A 114 -13.91 20.94 20.09
C GLN A 114 -14.51 22.20 19.45
N MET A 115 -13.98 22.58 18.28
CA MET A 115 -14.40 23.74 17.48
C MET A 115 -14.70 23.31 16.04
N GLU A 116 -15.35 24.19 15.28
CA GLU A 116 -15.57 24.00 13.85
C GLU A 116 -14.24 23.70 13.16
N THR A 117 -14.17 22.56 12.46
CA THR A 117 -12.93 22.05 11.87
C THR A 117 -13.19 21.65 10.43
N TYR A 118 -12.40 22.21 9.51
CA TYR A 118 -12.51 21.97 8.07
C TYR A 118 -11.29 21.18 7.55
N LEU A 119 -11.53 20.04 6.93
CA LEU A 119 -10.52 19.26 6.23
C LEU A 119 -10.75 19.36 4.73
N VAL A 120 -9.79 19.95 4.01
CA VAL A 120 -9.92 20.22 2.58
C VAL A 120 -9.00 19.33 1.76
N VAL A 121 -9.58 18.63 0.80
CA VAL A 121 -8.87 17.85 -0.23
C VAL A 121 -9.09 18.51 -1.58
N ASP A 122 -8.04 19.15 -2.10
CA ASP A 122 -8.05 19.98 -3.31
C ASP A 122 -7.45 19.21 -4.49
N ASN A 123 -8.02 19.39 -5.69
CA ASN A 123 -7.70 18.64 -6.90
C ASN A 123 -7.89 17.11 -6.79
N TYR A 124 -8.95 16.66 -6.12
CA TYR A 124 -9.16 15.23 -5.84
C TYR A 124 -9.22 14.34 -7.11
N GLN A 125 -9.59 14.89 -8.27
CA GLN A 125 -9.52 14.16 -9.55
C GLN A 125 -8.12 13.59 -9.87
N LEU A 126 -7.06 14.14 -9.29
CA LEU A 126 -5.68 13.70 -9.51
C LEU A 126 -5.25 12.53 -8.62
N VAL A 127 -6.08 12.06 -7.69
CA VAL A 127 -5.77 10.89 -6.85
C VAL A 127 -5.69 9.60 -7.69
N ASN A 128 -6.35 9.57 -8.86
CA ASN A 128 -6.32 8.47 -9.83
C ASN A 128 -6.53 7.08 -9.21
N CYS A 129 -7.54 6.98 -8.33
CA CYS A 129 -7.93 5.74 -7.69
C CYS A 129 -9.09 5.05 -8.41
N ASP A 130 -9.27 3.75 -8.12
CA ASP A 130 -10.33 2.95 -8.75
C ASP A 130 -11.74 3.31 -8.27
N ILE A 131 -11.90 3.89 -7.07
CA ILE A 131 -13.19 4.11 -6.39
C ILE A 131 -13.39 5.56 -5.88
N PRO A 132 -13.21 6.60 -6.70
CA PRO A 132 -13.11 7.98 -6.23
C PRO A 132 -14.41 8.50 -5.59
N ARG A 133 -15.59 8.14 -6.11
CA ARG A 133 -16.87 8.65 -5.57
C ARG A 133 -17.26 7.93 -4.29
N GLU A 134 -17.07 6.62 -4.25
CA GLU A 134 -17.38 5.79 -3.09
C GLU A 134 -16.49 6.14 -1.90
N LEU A 135 -15.21 6.42 -2.16
CA LEU A 135 -14.26 6.87 -1.14
C LEU A 135 -14.68 8.22 -0.52
N ILE A 136 -15.06 9.21 -1.34
CA ILE A 136 -15.62 10.47 -0.82
C ILE A 136 -16.87 10.20 0.01
N SER A 137 -17.78 9.35 -0.48
CA SER A 137 -19.06 9.11 0.19
C SER A 137 -18.89 8.60 1.62
N VAL A 138 -17.92 7.72 1.84
CA VAL A 138 -17.63 7.14 3.15
C VAL A 138 -17.14 8.18 4.16
N PHE A 139 -16.36 9.17 3.71
CA PHE A 139 -15.89 10.24 4.59
C PHE A 139 -17.02 11.08 5.20
N SER A 140 -18.20 11.12 4.57
CA SER A 140 -19.36 11.83 5.12
C SER A 140 -19.97 11.16 6.37
N MET A 141 -19.54 9.94 6.71
CA MET A 141 -20.13 9.14 7.78
C MET A 141 -19.41 9.27 9.13
N HIS A 142 -18.54 10.28 9.31
CA HIS A 142 -17.79 10.50 10.55
C HIS A 142 -18.67 10.85 11.76
N GLY A 143 -19.86 11.41 11.54
CA GLY A 143 -20.87 11.65 12.58
C GLY A 143 -20.56 12.80 13.55
N ASN A 144 -19.46 13.53 13.36
CA ASN A 144 -19.12 14.68 14.20
C ASN A 144 -19.77 15.97 13.68
N PRO A 145 -20.60 16.67 14.48
CA PRO A 145 -21.33 17.85 14.00
C PRO A 145 -20.47 19.09 13.72
N LYS A 146 -19.20 19.11 14.18
CA LYS A 146 -18.25 20.22 14.02
C LYS A 146 -17.11 19.90 13.05
N LEU A 147 -17.16 18.74 12.39
CA LEU A 147 -16.18 18.35 11.39
C LEU A 147 -16.82 18.44 10.00
N HIS A 148 -16.16 19.18 9.12
CA HIS A 148 -16.62 19.42 7.76
C HIS A 148 -15.51 19.04 6.78
N MET A 149 -15.77 18.04 5.95
CA MET A 149 -14.83 17.67 4.89
C MET A 149 -15.22 18.34 3.58
N ILE A 150 -14.25 18.90 2.86
CA ILE A 150 -14.48 19.61 1.60
C ILE A 150 -13.61 18.97 0.52
N PHE A 151 -14.24 18.35 -0.47
CA PHE A 151 -13.56 17.80 -1.64
C PHE A 151 -13.74 18.74 -2.82
N ILE A 152 -12.64 19.35 -3.27
CA ILE A 152 -12.63 20.22 -4.45
C ILE A 152 -12.14 19.39 -5.63
N THR A 153 -13.02 19.22 -6.62
CA THR A 153 -12.75 18.32 -7.74
C THR A 153 -13.30 18.85 -9.07
N GLN A 154 -12.77 18.30 -10.16
CA GLN A 154 -13.44 18.31 -11.46
C GLN A 154 -14.39 17.11 -11.56
N GLN A 155 -15.04 16.97 -12.72
CA GLN A 155 -15.91 15.82 -12.98
C GLN A 155 -15.13 14.52 -12.85
N LEU A 156 -15.53 13.68 -11.89
CA LEU A 156 -14.91 12.38 -11.66
C LEU A 156 -15.47 11.35 -12.64
N GLU A 157 -14.59 10.57 -13.28
CA GLU A 157 -14.96 9.49 -14.21
C GLU A 157 -15.82 8.42 -13.50
N VAL A 158 -16.87 7.95 -14.17
CA VAL A 158 -17.78 6.92 -13.65
C VAL A 158 -17.26 5.56 -14.11
N ARG A 159 -16.50 4.85 -13.27
CA ARG A 159 -15.89 3.57 -13.66
C ARG A 159 -16.71 2.33 -13.25
N GLN A 160 -17.46 2.34 -12.14
CA GLN A 160 -18.43 1.29 -11.76
C GLN A 160 -19.51 1.91 -10.86
N GLN A 161 -20.79 1.55 -11.00
CA GLN A 161 -21.90 2.22 -10.28
C GLN A 161 -22.29 1.51 -8.97
N VAL A 162 -22.23 2.26 -7.86
CA VAL A 162 -23.32 2.32 -6.88
C VAL A 162 -23.63 3.79 -6.64
N SER A 163 -24.74 4.31 -7.19
CA SER A 163 -25.20 5.66 -6.85
C SER A 163 -25.74 5.64 -5.42
N ILE A 164 -24.90 5.96 -4.45
CA ILE A 164 -25.32 6.14 -3.06
C ILE A 164 -25.75 7.60 -2.92
N HIS A 165 -27.05 7.86 -3.05
CA HIS A 165 -27.59 9.16 -2.66
C HIS A 165 -27.47 9.27 -1.13
N ASN A 166 -26.53 10.11 -0.68
CA ASN A 166 -26.21 10.26 0.73
C ASN A 166 -26.61 11.66 1.20
N ASN A 167 -27.62 11.74 2.08
CA ASN A 167 -28.13 13.01 2.60
C ASN A 167 -27.09 13.79 3.44
N ASN A 168 -25.98 13.16 3.79
CA ASN A 168 -24.86 13.79 4.51
C ASN A 168 -23.90 14.55 3.58
N ILE A 169 -24.11 14.49 2.27
CA ILE A 169 -23.25 15.13 1.27
C ILE A 169 -23.98 16.30 0.65
N TYR A 170 -23.38 17.48 0.74
CA TYR A 170 -23.81 18.65 -0.02
C TYR A 170 -22.95 18.80 -1.26
N THR A 171 -23.57 18.85 -2.44
CA THR A 171 -22.84 19.03 -3.71
C THR A 171 -23.06 20.45 -4.22
N LEU A 172 -21.96 21.18 -4.34
CA LEU A 172 -21.88 22.47 -5.00
C LEU A 172 -21.41 22.26 -6.44
N ASP A 173 -22.37 22.25 -7.37
CA ASP A 173 -22.09 22.11 -8.80
C ASP A 173 -21.53 23.42 -9.42
N ALA A 174 -21.35 23.44 -10.73
CA ALA A 174 -20.82 24.61 -11.46
C ALA A 174 -21.77 25.82 -11.47
N SER A 175 -23.09 25.64 -11.30
CA SER A 175 -24.10 26.67 -11.54
C SER A 175 -23.92 27.93 -10.67
N PRO A 176 -23.60 27.85 -9.37
CA PRO A 176 -23.40 29.03 -8.52
C PRO A 176 -22.12 29.80 -8.80
N PHE A 177 -21.15 29.20 -9.50
CA PHE A 177 -19.87 29.83 -9.82
C PHE A 177 -19.92 30.76 -11.04
N PHE A 178 -20.99 30.69 -11.84
CA PHE A 178 -21.21 31.64 -12.91
C PHE A 178 -21.57 33.02 -12.36
N PHE A 179 -20.90 34.04 -12.87
CA PHE A 179 -21.28 35.42 -12.65
C PHE A 179 -22.52 35.74 -13.48
N ASP A 180 -23.44 36.50 -12.92
CA ASP A 180 -24.50 37.13 -13.71
C ASP A 180 -23.96 38.39 -14.41
N ARG A 181 -24.80 39.03 -15.23
CA ARG A 181 -24.44 40.25 -15.97
C ARG A 181 -23.95 41.36 -15.02
N GLU A 182 -24.62 41.54 -13.88
CA GLU A 182 -24.24 42.55 -12.87
C GLU A 182 -22.91 42.20 -12.19
N GLY A 183 -22.72 40.95 -11.80
CA GLY A 183 -21.50 40.45 -11.20
C GLY A 183 -20.29 40.55 -12.13
N THR A 184 -20.49 40.26 -13.42
CA THR A 184 -19.49 40.47 -14.47
C THR A 184 -19.08 41.94 -14.52
N ALA A 185 -20.04 42.87 -14.60
CA ALA A 185 -19.76 44.31 -14.60
C ALA A 185 -19.00 44.76 -13.34
N ASN A 186 -19.38 44.24 -12.17
CA ASN A 186 -18.72 44.57 -10.91
C ASN A 186 -17.27 44.08 -10.86
N LEU A 187 -16.99 42.89 -11.41
CA LEU A 187 -15.63 42.37 -11.49
C LEU A 187 -14.74 43.28 -12.36
N PHE A 188 -15.24 43.78 -13.49
CA PHE A 188 -14.51 44.76 -14.34
C PHE A 188 -14.28 46.09 -13.62
N ARG A 189 -15.30 46.60 -12.91
CA ARG A 189 -15.19 47.85 -12.14
C ARG A 189 -14.12 47.77 -11.04
N MET A 190 -13.97 46.60 -10.40
CA MET A 190 -12.95 46.38 -9.38
C MET A 190 -11.52 46.46 -9.93
N GLU A 191 -11.35 46.14 -11.21
CA GLU A 191 -10.10 46.27 -11.96
C GLU A 191 -9.93 47.66 -12.60
N GLY A 192 -10.84 48.59 -12.33
CA GLY A 192 -10.81 49.96 -12.86
C GLY A 192 -11.36 50.09 -14.29
N ILE A 193 -11.95 49.04 -14.85
CA ILE A 193 -12.49 49.02 -16.21
C ILE A 193 -14.00 49.29 -16.16
N ARG A 194 -14.48 50.26 -16.93
CA ARG A 194 -15.91 50.55 -17.08
C ARG A 194 -16.37 50.15 -18.48
N LEU A 195 -17.17 49.10 -18.55
CA LEU A 195 -17.77 48.62 -19.78
C LEU A 195 -19.01 49.45 -20.14
N THR A 196 -19.22 49.69 -21.43
CA THR A 196 -20.53 50.08 -21.96
C THR A 196 -21.51 48.91 -21.90
N ASP A 197 -22.82 49.18 -21.96
CA ASP A 197 -23.84 48.12 -21.94
C ASP A 197 -23.68 47.13 -23.12
N ASP A 198 -23.30 47.62 -24.29
CA ASP A 198 -23.06 46.79 -25.48
C ASP A 198 -21.82 45.90 -25.33
N GLU A 199 -20.74 46.40 -24.73
CA GLU A 199 -19.53 45.61 -24.44
C GLU A 199 -19.80 44.55 -23.38
N LEU A 200 -20.52 44.93 -22.32
CA LEU A 200 -20.92 44.00 -21.25
C LEU A 200 -21.80 42.87 -21.80
N GLU A 201 -22.75 43.19 -22.67
CA GLU A 201 -23.64 42.19 -23.28
C GLU A 201 -22.84 41.19 -24.12
N LYS A 202 -21.95 41.70 -24.98
CA LYS A 202 -21.13 40.84 -25.83
C LYS A 202 -20.18 39.94 -25.03
N ILE A 203 -19.52 40.49 -24.00
CA ILE A 203 -18.64 39.71 -23.10
C ILE A 203 -19.45 38.69 -22.31
N PHE A 204 -20.64 39.05 -21.85
CA PHE A 204 -21.49 38.12 -21.12
C PHE A 204 -21.96 36.98 -22.02
N MET A 205 -22.35 37.25 -23.26
CA MET A 205 -22.71 36.21 -24.23
C MET A 205 -21.54 35.29 -24.59
N SER A 206 -20.30 35.80 -24.62
CA SER A 206 -19.12 35.01 -24.97
C SER A 206 -18.58 34.17 -23.80
N THR A 207 -18.73 34.67 -22.57
CA THR A 207 -18.20 34.02 -21.37
C THR A 207 -19.23 33.22 -20.59
N GLU A 208 -20.52 33.50 -20.80
CA GLU A 208 -21.65 33.00 -20.01
C GLU A 208 -21.45 33.15 -18.49
N GLY A 209 -20.65 34.15 -18.06
CA GLY A 209 -20.33 34.36 -16.66
C GLY A 209 -19.16 33.52 -16.11
N TRP A 210 -18.45 32.76 -16.94
CA TRP A 210 -17.32 31.93 -16.52
C TRP A 210 -16.09 32.79 -16.17
N VAL A 211 -15.68 32.73 -14.90
CA VAL A 211 -14.67 33.65 -14.35
C VAL A 211 -13.32 33.59 -15.05
N SER A 212 -12.88 32.42 -15.52
CA SER A 212 -11.62 32.31 -16.27
C SER A 212 -11.69 33.03 -17.61
N ALA A 213 -12.75 32.86 -18.40
CA ALA A 213 -12.89 33.61 -19.66
C ALA A 213 -13.03 35.11 -19.40
N ILE A 214 -13.79 35.52 -18.37
CA ILE A 214 -13.87 36.93 -17.96
C ILE A 214 -12.48 37.48 -17.62
N ARG A 215 -11.68 36.76 -16.85
CA ARG A 215 -10.31 37.15 -16.50
C ARG A 215 -9.40 37.23 -17.73
N LEU A 216 -9.51 36.30 -18.67
CA LEU A 216 -8.76 36.36 -19.92
C LEU A 216 -9.15 37.59 -20.76
N HIS A 217 -10.45 37.92 -20.86
CA HIS A 217 -10.88 39.18 -21.50
C HIS A 217 -10.34 40.42 -20.78
N MET A 218 -10.32 40.43 -19.44
CA MET A 218 -9.73 41.55 -18.67
C MET A 218 -8.24 41.73 -18.96
N ILE A 219 -7.48 40.63 -18.97
CA ILE A 219 -6.05 40.66 -19.28
C ILE A 219 -5.85 41.16 -20.71
N ASN A 220 -6.57 40.60 -21.69
CA ASN A 220 -6.50 41.04 -23.09
C ASN A 220 -6.85 42.53 -23.24
N PHE A 221 -7.87 43.02 -22.53
CA PHE A 221 -8.26 44.42 -22.57
C PHE A 221 -7.21 45.36 -21.96
N LYS A 222 -6.60 44.98 -20.82
CA LYS A 222 -5.54 45.78 -20.20
C LYS A 222 -4.33 45.95 -21.11
N GLU A 223 -4.02 44.96 -21.94
CA GLU A 223 -2.90 44.98 -22.88
C GLU A 223 -3.24 45.68 -24.21
N THR A 224 -4.41 45.38 -24.80
CA THR A 224 -4.76 45.80 -26.17
C THR A 224 -5.73 46.99 -26.25
N GLY A 225 -6.48 47.25 -25.18
CA GLY A 225 -7.53 48.27 -25.13
C GLY A 225 -8.85 47.89 -25.83
N PHE A 226 -8.99 46.67 -26.36
CA PHE A 226 -10.18 46.22 -27.09
C PHE A 226 -10.71 44.87 -26.58
N PHE A 227 -12.02 44.65 -26.74
CA PHE A 227 -12.68 43.35 -26.50
C PHE A 227 -12.91 42.63 -27.82
N ASP A 228 -12.62 41.32 -27.85
CA ASP A 228 -13.09 40.43 -28.90
C ASP A 228 -14.02 39.37 -28.30
N PRO A 229 -15.34 39.60 -28.33
CA PRO A 229 -16.33 38.67 -27.79
C PRO A 229 -16.56 37.42 -28.65
N ALA A 230 -15.97 37.33 -29.85
CA ALA A 230 -16.12 36.13 -30.69
C ALA A 230 -15.04 35.07 -30.40
N ALA A 231 -14.06 35.39 -29.54
CA ALA A 231 -12.95 34.50 -29.22
C ALA A 231 -13.39 33.36 -28.28
N ASP A 232 -13.11 32.12 -28.68
CA ASP A 232 -13.23 30.95 -27.80
C ASP A 232 -12.12 30.93 -26.71
N ILE A 233 -12.18 29.96 -25.81
CA ILE A 233 -11.26 29.84 -24.67
C ILE A 233 -9.80 29.71 -25.13
N GLU A 234 -9.54 28.93 -26.17
CA GLU A 234 -8.18 28.74 -26.68
C GLU A 234 -7.64 30.04 -27.28
N GLN A 235 -8.46 30.76 -28.04
CA GLN A 235 -8.13 32.09 -28.57
C GLN A 235 -7.93 33.13 -27.46
N LEU A 236 -8.69 33.05 -26.37
CA LEU A 236 -8.53 33.93 -25.21
C LEU A 236 -7.24 33.64 -24.45
N VAL A 237 -6.89 32.38 -24.22
CA VAL A 237 -5.57 32.00 -23.66
C VAL A 237 -4.46 32.44 -24.60
N GLU A 238 -4.63 32.26 -25.90
CA GLU A 238 -3.66 32.65 -26.91
C GLU A 238 -3.38 34.16 -26.87
N ARG A 239 -4.42 35.00 -26.83
CA ARG A 239 -4.25 36.46 -26.87
C ARG A 239 -3.85 37.05 -25.53
N ALA A 240 -4.46 36.59 -24.44
CA ALA A 240 -4.23 37.15 -23.11
C ALA A 240 -2.87 36.72 -22.53
N ILE A 241 -2.44 35.49 -22.80
CA ILE A 241 -1.23 34.92 -22.22
C ILE A 241 -0.19 34.70 -23.31
N TRP A 242 -0.44 33.78 -24.24
CA TRP A 242 0.59 33.26 -25.16
C TRP A 242 1.25 34.34 -26.03
N ASN A 243 0.46 35.23 -26.62
CA ASN A 243 0.95 36.27 -27.53
C ASN A 243 1.84 37.30 -26.83
N ASN A 244 1.64 37.49 -25.52
CA ASN A 244 2.40 38.42 -24.70
C ASN A 244 3.70 37.80 -24.14
N LEU A 245 3.86 36.47 -24.25
CA LEU A 245 5.08 35.80 -23.84
C LEU A 245 6.20 36.01 -24.88
N THR A 246 7.40 36.31 -24.37
CA THR A 246 8.62 36.27 -25.17
C THR A 246 8.92 34.85 -25.65
N PRO A 247 9.75 34.67 -26.70
CA PRO A 247 10.09 33.34 -27.19
C PRO A 247 10.65 32.40 -26.11
N GLN A 248 11.45 32.93 -25.18
CA GLN A 248 12.01 32.17 -24.06
C GLN A 248 10.93 31.72 -23.07
N GLU A 249 9.94 32.56 -22.79
CA GLU A 249 8.82 32.22 -21.91
C GLU A 249 7.89 31.22 -22.56
N ARG A 250 7.60 31.35 -23.86
CA ARG A 250 6.81 30.36 -24.61
C ARG A 250 7.44 28.97 -24.53
N ASP A 251 8.76 28.88 -24.77
CA ASP A 251 9.51 27.64 -24.62
C ASP A 251 9.41 27.09 -23.18
N PHE A 252 9.57 27.96 -22.18
CA PHE A 252 9.41 27.57 -20.78
C PHE A 252 8.04 26.95 -20.51
N PHE A 253 6.95 27.67 -20.78
CA PHE A 253 5.59 27.25 -20.46
C PHE A 253 5.18 25.97 -21.20
N LEU A 254 5.52 25.84 -22.48
CA LEU A 254 5.32 24.60 -23.22
C LEU A 254 6.07 23.44 -22.56
N SER A 255 7.35 23.64 -22.25
CA SER A 255 8.19 22.58 -21.70
C SER A 255 7.68 22.09 -20.33
N VAL A 256 7.29 22.97 -19.41
CA VAL A 256 6.82 22.54 -18.07
C VAL A 256 5.39 22.01 -18.07
N SER A 257 4.58 22.29 -19.11
CA SER A 257 3.17 21.88 -19.16
C SER A 257 2.96 20.37 -19.12
N ILE A 258 3.94 19.57 -19.57
CA ILE A 258 3.87 18.10 -19.53
C ILE A 258 4.03 17.52 -18.12
N LEU A 259 4.48 18.31 -17.15
CA LEU A 259 4.58 17.91 -15.74
C LEU A 259 3.31 18.35 -15.00
N ASP A 260 2.68 17.46 -14.22
CA ASP A 260 1.49 17.82 -13.41
C ASP A 260 1.81 18.86 -12.32
N SER A 261 3.03 18.78 -11.78
CA SER A 261 3.62 19.81 -10.91
C SER A 261 5.15 19.75 -10.99
N PHE A 262 5.82 20.86 -10.65
CA PHE A 262 7.28 20.96 -10.77
C PHE A 262 7.90 21.80 -9.65
N SER A 263 9.12 21.44 -9.25
CA SER A 263 9.95 22.28 -8.38
C SER A 263 10.71 23.33 -9.19
N ALA A 264 11.29 24.33 -8.53
CA ALA A 264 12.17 25.30 -9.19
C ALA A 264 13.37 24.64 -9.89
N ARG A 265 13.91 23.55 -9.30
CA ARG A 265 14.99 22.75 -9.90
C ARG A 265 14.54 22.03 -11.18
N GLN A 266 13.34 21.43 -11.17
CA GLN A 266 12.79 20.80 -12.36
C GLN A 266 12.54 21.84 -13.46
N ALA A 267 11.97 23.00 -13.13
CA ALA A 267 11.77 24.11 -14.05
C ALA A 267 13.06 24.58 -14.73
N ALA A 268 14.16 24.70 -13.96
CA ALA A 268 15.47 25.07 -14.52
C ALA A 268 15.97 24.02 -15.53
N ILE A 269 15.84 22.73 -15.22
CA ILE A 269 16.22 21.63 -16.11
C ILE A 269 15.37 21.63 -17.39
N MET A 270 14.07 21.94 -17.30
CA MET A 270 13.20 22.05 -18.47
C MET A 270 13.64 23.18 -19.42
N LEU A 271 14.26 24.23 -18.89
CA LEU A 271 14.91 25.31 -19.66
C LEU A 271 16.35 25.00 -20.10
N ASN A 272 16.87 23.84 -19.74
CA ASN A 272 18.28 23.50 -19.91
C ASN A 272 19.22 24.53 -19.24
N GLN A 273 18.88 24.93 -18.02
CA GLN A 273 19.63 25.85 -17.17
C GLN A 273 19.95 25.18 -15.82
N GLU A 274 21.04 25.58 -15.18
CA GLU A 274 21.36 25.13 -13.82
C GLU A 274 20.48 25.81 -12.76
N VAL A 275 20.15 27.08 -12.99
CA VAL A 275 19.36 27.93 -12.11
C VAL A 275 18.21 28.54 -12.90
N LEU A 276 17.03 28.61 -12.27
CA LEU A 276 15.86 29.22 -12.88
C LEU A 276 16.08 30.74 -13.01
N PRO A 277 15.96 31.34 -14.21
CA PRO A 277 16.20 32.77 -14.38
C PRO A 277 15.26 33.64 -13.55
N ASP A 278 15.75 34.76 -12.99
CA ASP A 278 14.96 35.67 -12.15
C ASP A 278 13.68 36.15 -12.85
N LYS A 279 13.76 36.44 -14.16
CA LYS A 279 12.61 36.83 -14.97
C LYS A 279 11.51 35.74 -14.99
N ILE A 280 11.90 34.47 -15.07
CA ILE A 280 10.95 33.35 -15.03
C ILE A 280 10.38 33.19 -13.62
N ILE A 281 11.18 33.39 -12.57
CA ILE A 281 10.70 33.39 -11.18
C ILE A 281 9.65 34.50 -10.97
N GLU A 282 9.89 35.71 -11.49
CA GLU A 282 8.94 36.81 -11.42
C GLU A 282 7.63 36.49 -12.15
N ILE A 283 7.70 35.85 -13.32
CA ILE A 283 6.52 35.43 -14.07
C ILE A 283 5.75 34.35 -13.31
N LEU A 284 6.43 33.32 -12.77
CA LEU A 284 5.78 32.29 -11.96
C LEU A 284 5.08 32.88 -10.73
N LYS A 285 5.65 33.94 -10.13
CA LYS A 285 5.06 34.64 -8.97
C LYS A 285 3.86 35.53 -9.33
N ASN A 286 3.90 36.15 -10.51
CA ASN A 286 2.91 37.14 -10.94
C ASN A 286 1.82 36.55 -11.86
N ASN A 287 1.94 35.29 -12.28
CA ASN A 287 0.99 34.64 -13.17
C ASN A 287 -0.25 34.14 -12.41
N GLU A 288 -1.44 34.59 -12.79
CA GLU A 288 -2.71 34.23 -12.12
C GLU A 288 -3.12 32.76 -12.34
N PHE A 289 -2.53 32.08 -13.32
CA PHE A 289 -2.81 30.68 -13.69
C PHE A 289 -1.70 29.72 -13.23
N ILE A 290 -0.70 30.19 -12.47
CA ILE A 290 0.28 29.34 -11.82
C ILE A 290 0.24 29.58 -10.32
N ARG A 291 0.18 28.49 -9.56
CA ARG A 291 0.14 28.53 -8.11
C ARG A 291 1.41 27.92 -7.52
N TYR A 292 2.00 28.62 -6.56
CA TYR A 292 3.04 28.06 -5.70
C TYR A 292 2.41 27.45 -4.44
N LEU A 293 2.87 26.24 -4.09
CA LEU A 293 2.48 25.46 -2.91
C LEU A 293 3.68 25.42 -1.96
N PRO A 294 3.71 26.28 -0.93
CA PRO A 294 4.88 26.44 -0.05
C PRO A 294 5.21 25.19 0.76
N ASP A 295 4.20 24.45 1.18
CA ASP A 295 4.28 23.19 1.94
C ASP A 295 4.99 22.08 1.15
N LYS A 296 4.73 22.01 -0.15
CA LYS A 296 5.32 21.01 -1.06
C LYS A 296 6.51 21.54 -1.87
N TYR A 297 6.87 22.82 -1.72
CA TYR A 297 7.88 23.54 -2.52
C TYR A 297 7.70 23.37 -4.04
N ARG A 298 6.45 23.38 -4.50
CA ARG A 298 6.09 23.06 -5.90
C ARG A 298 5.20 24.10 -6.53
N TYR A 299 5.30 24.22 -7.85
CA TYR A 299 4.38 24.96 -8.69
C TYR A 299 3.38 23.99 -9.32
N SER A 300 2.14 24.44 -9.45
CA SER A 300 1.07 23.75 -10.16
C SER A 300 0.45 24.74 -11.15
N MET A 301 0.32 24.30 -12.40
CA MET A 301 -0.32 25.06 -13.46
C MET A 301 -1.82 24.80 -13.44
N HIS A 302 -2.60 25.83 -13.64
CA HIS A 302 -4.04 25.71 -13.78
C HIS A 302 -4.40 24.93 -15.05
N SER A 303 -5.37 24.00 -14.97
CA SER A 303 -5.66 23.05 -16.07
C SER A 303 -5.96 23.74 -17.40
N ILE A 304 -6.74 24.82 -17.44
CA ILE A 304 -6.99 25.56 -18.70
C ILE A 304 -5.69 25.92 -19.44
N LEU A 305 -4.73 26.51 -18.71
CA LEU A 305 -3.46 26.90 -19.31
C LEU A 305 -2.64 25.66 -19.67
N GLN A 306 -2.63 24.66 -18.79
CA GLN A 306 -1.89 23.42 -19.00
C GLN A 306 -2.42 22.63 -20.20
N ASP A 307 -3.73 22.51 -20.35
CA ASP A 307 -4.42 21.78 -21.41
C ASP A 307 -4.23 22.49 -22.75
N TYR A 308 -4.36 23.83 -22.78
CA TYR A 308 -4.00 24.63 -23.97
C TYR A 308 -2.54 24.40 -24.39
N LEU A 309 -1.60 24.47 -23.44
CA LEU A 309 -0.17 24.27 -23.72
C LEU A 309 0.14 22.82 -24.10
N ARG A 310 -0.53 21.83 -23.50
CA ARG A 310 -0.40 20.41 -23.86
C ARG A 310 -0.96 20.15 -25.26
N ASN A 311 -2.14 20.69 -25.59
CA ASN A 311 -2.71 20.59 -26.93
C ASN A 311 -1.72 21.13 -27.97
N ARG A 312 -1.21 22.35 -27.74
CA ARG A 312 -0.18 22.97 -28.58
C ARG A 312 1.10 22.13 -28.65
N PHE A 313 1.56 21.61 -27.52
CA PHE A 313 2.75 20.76 -27.46
C PHE A 313 2.60 19.48 -28.28
N TYR A 314 1.50 18.75 -28.12
CA TYR A 314 1.29 17.46 -28.79
C TYR A 314 0.92 17.60 -30.26
N ASN A 315 0.12 18.61 -30.62
CA ASN A 315 -0.48 18.73 -31.95
C ASN A 315 0.23 19.74 -32.87
N GLU A 316 0.88 20.77 -32.33
CA GLU A 316 1.51 21.82 -33.16
C GLU A 316 3.05 21.77 -33.14
N MET A 317 3.68 21.29 -32.06
CA MET A 317 5.13 21.29 -31.98
C MET A 317 5.75 20.14 -32.79
N PRO A 318 6.85 20.38 -33.52
CA PRO A 318 7.56 19.33 -34.24
C PRO A 318 8.01 18.20 -33.31
N GLU A 319 8.08 16.98 -33.84
CA GLU A 319 8.51 15.80 -33.09
C GLU A 319 9.87 15.99 -32.41
N ASP A 320 10.83 16.65 -33.07
CA ASP A 320 12.14 16.99 -32.49
C ASP A 320 12.06 17.89 -31.25
N TYR A 321 11.06 18.79 -31.20
CA TYR A 321 10.81 19.61 -30.02
C TYR A 321 10.21 18.77 -28.89
N GLN A 322 9.22 17.95 -29.23
CA GLN A 322 8.57 17.07 -28.26
C GLN A 322 9.58 16.10 -27.63
N ASN A 323 10.42 15.48 -28.46
CA ASN A 323 11.44 14.53 -28.03
C ASN A 323 12.47 15.17 -27.09
N ARG A 324 12.98 16.37 -27.42
CA ARG A 324 13.88 17.12 -26.52
C ARG A 324 13.21 17.46 -25.19
N THR A 325 11.94 17.80 -25.22
CA THR A 325 11.18 18.15 -24.01
C THR A 325 10.94 16.94 -23.13
N PHE A 326 10.55 15.80 -23.68
CA PHE A 326 10.44 14.54 -22.94
C PHE A 326 11.78 14.11 -22.33
N ARG A 327 12.88 14.27 -23.08
CA ARG A 327 14.22 13.99 -22.55
C ARG A 327 14.53 14.87 -21.33
N ARG A 328 14.27 16.17 -21.41
CA ARG A 328 14.44 17.10 -20.27
C ARG A 328 13.53 16.74 -19.09
N ALA A 329 12.29 16.34 -19.34
CA ALA A 329 11.37 15.90 -18.30
C ALA A 329 11.90 14.66 -17.57
N GLY A 330 12.38 13.67 -18.31
CA GLY A 330 13.08 12.51 -17.76
C GLY A 330 14.26 12.93 -16.88
N THR A 331 15.17 13.77 -17.39
CA THR A 331 16.30 14.31 -16.61
C THR A 331 15.85 15.08 -15.37
N SER A 332 14.74 15.83 -15.46
CA SER A 332 14.19 16.58 -14.32
C SER A 332 13.71 15.64 -13.21
N CYS A 333 13.13 14.49 -13.57
CA CYS A 333 12.70 13.45 -12.65
C CYS A 333 13.90 12.75 -12.00
N VAL A 334 14.96 12.47 -12.77
CA VAL A 334 16.24 11.94 -12.25
C VAL A 334 16.84 12.87 -11.20
N ALA A 335 16.81 14.19 -11.43
CA ALA A 335 17.38 15.16 -10.49
C ALA A 335 16.68 15.21 -9.12
N VAL A 336 15.47 14.64 -9.01
CA VAL A 336 14.72 14.49 -7.76
C VAL A 336 14.55 13.00 -7.37
N SER A 337 15.41 12.12 -7.91
CA SER A 337 15.46 10.68 -7.64
C SER A 337 14.16 9.93 -7.93
N ARG A 338 13.37 10.40 -8.90
CA ARG A 338 12.15 9.74 -9.39
C ARG A 338 12.43 8.96 -10.68
N TYR A 339 13.02 7.78 -10.56
CA TYR A 339 13.52 7.02 -11.71
C TYR A 339 12.42 6.35 -12.56
N TYR A 340 11.32 5.88 -11.97
CA TYR A 340 10.19 5.33 -12.74
C TYR A 340 9.46 6.39 -13.58
N PRO A 341 9.05 7.55 -13.02
CA PRO A 341 8.54 8.63 -13.86
C PRO A 341 9.54 9.07 -14.93
N ALA A 342 10.85 9.06 -14.63
CA ALA A 342 11.88 9.36 -15.62
C ALA A 342 11.90 8.32 -16.76
N SER A 343 11.82 7.03 -16.43
CA SER A 343 11.83 5.96 -17.44
C SER A 343 10.61 6.01 -18.35
N GLU A 344 9.43 6.39 -17.85
CA GLU A 344 8.25 6.62 -18.71
C GLU A 344 8.48 7.71 -19.76
N PHE A 345 9.08 8.84 -19.36
CA PHE A 345 9.41 9.92 -20.31
C PHE A 345 10.45 9.49 -21.35
N PHE A 346 11.52 8.80 -20.92
CA PHE A 346 12.52 8.28 -21.84
C PHE A 346 11.96 7.18 -22.76
N PHE A 347 11.02 6.37 -22.26
CA PHE A 347 10.38 5.31 -23.02
C PHE A 347 9.52 5.86 -24.16
N ARG A 348 8.80 6.97 -23.94
CA ARG A 348 8.00 7.65 -24.98
C ARG A 348 8.84 8.02 -26.21
N ILE A 349 10.10 8.39 -26.00
CA ILE A 349 11.03 8.76 -27.07
C ILE A 349 11.98 7.62 -27.46
N ARG A 350 11.75 6.40 -26.94
CA ARG A 350 12.59 5.21 -27.13
C ARG A 350 14.07 5.43 -26.80
N ASP A 351 14.37 6.33 -25.86
CA ASP A 351 15.73 6.56 -25.34
C ASP A 351 16.07 5.48 -24.30
N PHE A 352 16.20 4.23 -24.77
CA PHE A 352 16.47 3.09 -23.91
C PHE A 352 17.83 3.18 -23.22
N ASP A 353 18.80 3.87 -23.83
CA ASP A 353 20.10 4.10 -23.22
C ASP A 353 19.98 4.96 -21.95
N ALA A 354 19.19 6.04 -22.00
CA ALA A 354 18.88 6.85 -20.83
C ALA A 354 18.11 6.07 -19.76
N ILE A 355 17.15 5.20 -20.15
CA ILE A 355 16.44 4.33 -19.21
C ILE A 355 17.40 3.39 -18.51
N LEU A 356 18.24 2.68 -19.26
CA LEU A 356 19.12 1.65 -18.72
C LEU A 356 20.28 2.25 -17.91
N SER A 357 20.60 3.52 -18.15
CA SER A 357 21.56 4.30 -17.35
C SER A 357 20.99 4.83 -16.03
N LEU A 358 19.68 4.66 -15.78
CA LEU A 358 19.10 5.05 -14.50
C LEU A 358 19.65 4.17 -13.37
N PRO A 359 19.87 4.73 -12.16
CA PRO A 359 20.42 4.01 -11.03
C PRO A 359 19.34 3.15 -10.35
N PHE A 360 18.79 2.17 -11.09
CA PHE A 360 17.93 1.15 -10.51
C PHE A 360 18.71 0.35 -9.46
N SER A 361 18.04 -0.11 -8.40
CA SER A 361 18.62 -1.05 -7.42
C SER A 361 17.56 -2.06 -7.00
N ILE A 362 17.96 -3.23 -6.50
CA ILE A 362 17.02 -4.25 -6.01
C ILE A 362 16.18 -3.73 -4.82
N GLU A 363 16.73 -2.78 -4.06
CA GLU A 363 16.08 -2.10 -2.93
C GLU A 363 14.99 -1.12 -3.39
N TYR A 364 15.04 -0.70 -4.66
CA TYR A 364 14.30 0.44 -5.21
C TYR A 364 13.07 0.08 -6.07
N PRO A 365 12.24 -0.95 -5.79
CA PRO A 365 10.86 -0.86 -6.20
C PRO A 365 10.24 0.12 -5.21
N ASP A 366 9.90 1.31 -5.68
CA ASP A 366 9.35 2.41 -4.88
C ASP A 366 8.28 1.95 -3.86
N LYS A 367 7.88 2.85 -2.95
CA LYS A 367 6.70 2.72 -2.06
C LYS A 367 5.37 2.59 -2.84
N GLN A 368 5.41 2.09 -4.07
CA GLN A 368 4.42 2.09 -5.13
C GLN A 368 4.56 0.82 -5.98
N ARG A 369 4.56 -0.34 -5.34
CA ARG A 369 4.33 -1.64 -6.01
C ARG A 369 2.89 -1.75 -6.58
N GLU A 370 2.21 -0.63 -6.85
CA GLU A 370 0.89 -0.55 -7.46
C GLU A 370 0.99 -1.00 -8.91
N LYS A 371 1.06 -2.32 -9.09
CA LYS A 371 0.65 -3.15 -10.23
C LYS A 371 1.25 -2.87 -11.62
N TYR A 372 1.87 -1.71 -11.88
CA TYR A 372 2.29 -1.28 -13.22
C TYR A 372 3.81 -1.19 -13.42
N GLN A 373 4.62 -1.27 -12.35
CA GLN A 373 6.09 -1.21 -12.47
C GLN A 373 6.69 -2.45 -13.16
N SER A 374 6.15 -3.65 -12.90
CA SER A 374 6.60 -4.87 -13.58
C SER A 374 6.27 -4.85 -15.06
N GLU A 375 5.10 -4.32 -15.44
CA GLU A 375 4.69 -4.20 -16.84
C GLU A 375 5.61 -3.27 -17.63
N LEU A 376 6.01 -2.13 -17.03
CA LEU A 376 6.96 -1.21 -17.67
C LEU A 376 8.31 -1.88 -17.93
N ILE A 377 8.89 -2.59 -16.95
CA ILE A 377 10.16 -3.31 -17.13
C ILE A 377 10.02 -4.39 -18.21
N VAL A 378 8.94 -5.17 -18.17
CA VAL A 378 8.64 -6.18 -19.20
C VAL A 378 8.59 -5.54 -20.59
N ARG A 379 7.87 -4.43 -20.75
CA ARG A 379 7.81 -3.68 -22.01
C ARG A 379 9.16 -3.13 -22.45
N ILE A 380 9.95 -2.57 -21.54
CA ILE A 380 11.32 -2.10 -21.83
C ILE A 380 12.16 -3.26 -22.36
N VAL A 381 12.16 -4.42 -21.70
CA VAL A 381 12.95 -5.58 -22.15
C VAL A 381 12.47 -6.13 -23.50
N HIS A 382 11.16 -6.08 -23.78
CA HIS A 382 10.62 -6.51 -25.06
C HIS A 382 10.95 -5.57 -26.21
N GLU A 383 10.79 -4.26 -26.01
CA GLU A 383 10.92 -3.25 -27.06
C GLU A 383 12.35 -2.71 -27.24
N CYS A 384 13.23 -2.84 -26.24
CA CYS A 384 14.60 -2.37 -26.30
C CYS A 384 15.46 -3.25 -27.25
N PRO A 385 16.24 -2.65 -28.16
CA PRO A 385 17.20 -3.38 -28.98
C PRO A 385 18.20 -4.17 -28.12
N GLU A 386 18.47 -5.43 -28.49
CA GLU A 386 19.36 -6.31 -27.72
C GLU A 386 20.76 -5.74 -27.55
N LYS A 387 21.29 -5.05 -28.58
CA LYS A 387 22.59 -4.38 -28.49
C LYS A 387 22.62 -3.32 -27.38
N THR A 388 21.53 -2.58 -27.21
CA THR A 388 21.40 -1.55 -26.16
C THR A 388 21.19 -2.17 -24.79
N LEU A 389 20.46 -3.29 -24.67
CA LEU A 389 20.42 -4.06 -23.42
C LEU A 389 21.82 -4.53 -23.03
N CYS A 390 22.52 -5.20 -23.94
CA CYS A 390 23.85 -5.75 -23.71
C CYS A 390 24.93 -4.70 -23.38
N SER A 391 24.73 -3.42 -23.72
CA SER A 391 25.63 -2.34 -23.29
C SER A 391 25.40 -1.90 -21.84
N HIS A 392 24.30 -2.33 -21.20
CA HIS A 392 23.94 -2.02 -19.81
C HIS A 392 23.68 -3.28 -18.95
N PRO A 393 24.67 -4.19 -18.82
CA PRO A 393 24.47 -5.51 -18.22
C PRO A 393 24.12 -5.49 -16.73
N LEU A 394 24.57 -4.48 -15.97
CA LEU A 394 24.21 -4.37 -14.55
C LEU A 394 22.71 -4.07 -14.37
N THR A 395 22.15 -3.18 -15.19
CA THR A 395 20.71 -2.89 -15.19
C THR A 395 19.91 -4.10 -15.66
N MET A 396 20.41 -4.87 -16.64
CA MET A 396 19.81 -6.15 -17.01
C MET A 396 19.77 -7.15 -15.84
N ILE A 397 20.83 -7.22 -15.03
CA ILE A 397 20.86 -8.07 -13.82
C ILE A 397 19.77 -7.64 -12.84
N ILE A 398 19.63 -6.33 -12.59
CA ILE A 398 18.59 -5.77 -11.72
C ILE A 398 17.19 -6.09 -12.26
N PHE A 399 16.95 -5.90 -13.56
CA PHE A 399 15.69 -6.30 -14.21
C PHE A 399 15.47 -7.81 -14.13
N GLY A 400 16.53 -8.62 -14.17
CA GLY A 400 16.50 -10.05 -13.94
C GLY A 400 15.95 -10.41 -12.56
N TYR A 401 16.44 -9.75 -11.50
CA TYR A 401 15.88 -9.92 -10.16
C TYR A 401 14.39 -9.53 -10.11
N TYR A 402 14.02 -8.37 -10.66
CA TYR A 402 12.62 -7.93 -10.65
C TYR A 402 11.68 -8.89 -11.37
N THR A 403 12.07 -9.34 -12.56
CA THR A 403 11.27 -10.26 -13.38
C THR A 403 11.14 -11.62 -12.71
N LEU A 404 12.23 -12.14 -12.12
CA LEU A 404 12.21 -13.37 -11.34
C LEU A 404 11.26 -13.28 -10.13
N MET A 405 11.39 -12.23 -9.31
CA MET A 405 10.60 -12.05 -8.09
C MET A 405 9.10 -11.85 -8.37
N ASN A 406 8.73 -11.36 -9.55
CA ASN A 406 7.35 -11.15 -9.97
C ASN A 406 6.83 -12.23 -10.93
N GLY A 407 7.51 -13.37 -11.04
CA GLY A 407 7.05 -14.53 -11.82
C GLY A 407 7.12 -14.39 -13.35
N GLN A 408 7.77 -13.35 -13.86
CA GLN A 408 7.95 -13.08 -15.30
C GLN A 408 9.05 -13.96 -15.90
N THR A 409 8.78 -15.27 -15.91
CA THR A 409 9.78 -16.32 -16.21
C THR A 409 10.36 -16.21 -17.61
N GLU A 410 9.55 -15.89 -18.62
CA GLU A 410 10.00 -15.73 -20.00
C GLU A 410 11.00 -14.58 -20.14
N VAL A 411 10.66 -13.42 -19.57
CA VAL A 411 11.51 -12.22 -19.60
C VAL A 411 12.80 -12.44 -18.81
N TYR A 412 12.71 -13.08 -17.64
CA TYR A 412 13.87 -13.48 -16.85
C TYR A 412 14.81 -14.39 -17.66
N GLN A 413 14.28 -15.43 -18.31
CA GLN A 413 15.08 -16.34 -19.14
C GLN A 413 15.75 -15.62 -20.31
N ARG A 414 15.03 -14.69 -20.97
CA ARG A 414 15.59 -13.86 -22.04
C ARG A 414 16.76 -13.01 -21.53
N LEU A 415 16.60 -12.35 -20.38
CA LEU A 415 17.67 -11.56 -19.76
C LEU A 415 18.89 -12.42 -19.41
N CYS A 416 18.68 -13.60 -18.82
CA CYS A 416 19.78 -14.52 -18.53
C CYS A 416 20.53 -14.96 -19.80
N SER A 417 19.81 -15.28 -20.87
CA SER A 417 20.46 -15.66 -22.14
C SER A 417 21.29 -14.52 -22.73
N LEU A 418 20.78 -13.29 -22.71
CA LEU A 418 21.52 -12.12 -23.18
C LEU A 418 22.72 -11.79 -22.29
N LEU A 419 22.60 -11.94 -20.97
CA LEU A 419 23.71 -11.77 -20.03
C LEU A 419 24.82 -12.80 -20.27
N GLU A 420 24.45 -14.07 -20.46
CA GLU A 420 25.39 -15.12 -20.81
C GLU A 420 26.13 -14.80 -22.11
N GLN A 421 25.42 -14.34 -23.15
CA GLN A 421 26.07 -13.89 -24.39
C GLN A 421 27.01 -12.71 -24.15
N THR A 422 26.62 -11.74 -23.31
CA THR A 422 27.41 -10.54 -23.00
C THR A 422 28.73 -10.90 -22.34
N VAL A 423 28.73 -11.86 -21.42
CA VAL A 423 29.95 -12.37 -20.76
C VAL A 423 30.93 -13.01 -21.75
N HIS A 424 30.44 -13.63 -22.83
CA HIS A 424 31.27 -14.32 -23.81
C HIS A 424 31.73 -13.44 -24.98
N ARG A 425 31.16 -12.23 -25.16
CA ARG A 425 31.56 -11.30 -26.23
C ARG A 425 32.89 -10.61 -25.88
N LYS A 426 33.87 -10.75 -26.76
CA LYS A 426 35.20 -10.13 -26.60
C LYS A 426 35.19 -8.71 -27.16
N GLY A 427 35.66 -7.74 -26.37
CA GLY A 427 35.99 -6.38 -26.84
C GLY A 427 35.03 -5.26 -26.43
N ASP A 428 33.86 -5.57 -25.86
CA ASP A 428 32.86 -4.55 -25.49
C ASP A 428 33.09 -3.94 -24.09
N PHE A 429 33.79 -4.66 -23.20
CA PHE A 429 34.05 -4.27 -21.82
C PHE A 429 35.49 -4.60 -21.39
N LEU A 430 36.00 -3.92 -20.37
CA LEU A 430 37.30 -4.26 -19.79
C LEU A 430 37.25 -5.63 -19.09
N PRO A 431 38.37 -6.38 -19.02
CA PRO A 431 38.38 -7.70 -18.38
C PRO A 431 37.84 -7.72 -16.93
N ASP A 432 38.10 -6.66 -16.15
CA ASP A 432 37.60 -6.53 -14.78
C ASP A 432 36.07 -6.32 -14.73
N GLU A 433 35.52 -5.56 -15.69
CA GLU A 433 34.08 -5.34 -15.82
C GLU A 433 33.36 -6.63 -16.23
N ILE A 434 33.90 -7.37 -17.20
CA ILE A 434 33.36 -8.68 -17.60
C ILE A 434 33.35 -9.64 -16.41
N ARG A 435 34.43 -9.67 -15.62
CA ARG A 435 34.51 -10.49 -14.39
C ARG A 435 33.40 -10.11 -13.41
N LYS A 436 33.19 -8.81 -13.17
CA LYS A 436 32.10 -8.33 -12.29
C LYS A 436 30.72 -8.73 -12.81
N ILE A 437 30.44 -8.45 -14.09
CA ILE A 437 29.17 -8.81 -14.74
C ILE A 437 28.91 -10.30 -14.65
N HIS A 438 29.92 -11.13 -14.95
CA HIS A 438 29.80 -12.59 -14.89
C HIS A 438 29.51 -13.07 -13.48
N GLY A 439 30.24 -12.56 -12.49
CA GLY A 439 30.04 -12.90 -11.09
C GLY A 439 28.63 -12.54 -10.58
N GLU A 440 28.15 -11.34 -10.89
CA GLU A 440 26.80 -10.90 -10.52
C GLU A 440 25.70 -11.66 -11.29
N TYR A 441 25.94 -12.01 -12.56
CA TYR A 441 25.05 -12.88 -13.34
C TYR A 441 24.96 -14.29 -12.73
N GLU A 442 26.08 -14.91 -12.32
CA GLU A 442 26.05 -16.21 -11.65
C GLU A 442 25.26 -16.16 -10.34
N LEU A 443 25.33 -15.02 -9.62
CA LEU A 443 24.52 -14.81 -8.42
C LEU A 443 23.02 -14.69 -8.75
N LEU A 444 22.64 -13.92 -9.77
CA LEU A 444 21.26 -13.87 -10.27
C LEU A 444 20.76 -15.27 -10.69
N ALA A 445 21.57 -15.99 -11.46
CA ALA A 445 21.26 -17.35 -11.90
C ALA A 445 21.09 -18.32 -10.72
N ALA A 446 21.85 -18.12 -9.62
CA ALA A 446 21.64 -18.86 -8.38
C ALA A 446 20.24 -18.65 -7.81
N PHE A 447 19.72 -17.41 -7.79
CA PHE A 447 18.33 -17.15 -7.38
C PHE A 447 17.32 -17.81 -8.32
N GLY A 448 17.64 -17.92 -9.62
CA GLY A 448 16.84 -18.71 -10.56
C GLY A 448 16.69 -20.18 -10.17
N GLU A 449 17.70 -20.78 -9.54
CA GLU A 449 17.66 -22.17 -9.05
C GLU A 449 16.84 -22.35 -7.76
N PHE A 450 16.25 -21.27 -7.23
CA PHE A 450 15.36 -21.36 -6.09
C PHE A 450 14.25 -22.41 -6.38
N ASN A 451 13.91 -23.32 -5.47
CA ASN A 451 14.37 -23.47 -4.09
C ASN A 451 15.29 -24.69 -3.84
N ASP A 452 16.16 -25.03 -4.80
CA ASP A 452 17.13 -26.12 -4.71
C ASP A 452 18.46 -25.64 -4.11
N LEU A 453 18.65 -25.81 -2.80
CA LEU A 453 19.84 -25.31 -2.08
C LEU A 453 21.15 -25.84 -2.66
N SER A 454 21.21 -27.10 -3.10
CA SER A 454 22.43 -27.70 -3.65
C SER A 454 22.84 -26.97 -4.94
N ARG A 455 21.89 -26.73 -5.86
CA ARG A 455 22.12 -25.99 -7.11
C ARG A 455 22.42 -24.51 -6.87
N MET A 456 21.71 -23.88 -5.93
CA MET A 456 21.95 -22.49 -5.53
C MET A 456 23.39 -22.34 -4.99
N LYS A 457 23.83 -23.24 -4.11
CA LYS A 457 25.17 -23.25 -3.50
C LYS A 457 26.26 -23.36 -4.57
N GLU A 458 26.08 -24.20 -5.59
CA GLU A 458 27.05 -24.36 -6.69
C GLU A 458 27.23 -23.04 -7.48
N ARG A 459 26.11 -22.40 -7.86
CA ARG A 459 26.13 -21.11 -8.57
C ARG A 459 26.72 -19.99 -7.71
N GLN A 460 26.36 -19.93 -6.42
CA GLN A 460 26.93 -18.96 -5.48
C GLN A 460 28.44 -19.14 -5.29
N LYS A 461 28.94 -20.39 -5.26
CA LYS A 461 30.38 -20.69 -5.23
C LYS A 461 31.09 -20.14 -6.44
N ARG A 462 30.58 -20.41 -7.65
CA ARG A 462 31.11 -19.83 -8.90
C ARG A 462 31.11 -18.30 -8.85
N ALA A 463 30.02 -17.70 -8.41
CA ALA A 463 29.92 -16.24 -8.28
C ALA A 463 31.02 -15.66 -7.39
N TRP A 464 31.28 -16.26 -6.21
CA TRP A 464 32.35 -15.81 -5.32
C TRP A 464 33.75 -15.99 -5.93
N GLU A 465 34.01 -17.14 -6.55
CA GLU A 465 35.29 -17.43 -7.21
C GLU A 465 35.59 -16.43 -8.33
N ILE A 466 34.57 -16.03 -9.09
CA ILE A 466 34.69 -15.06 -10.17
C ILE A 466 34.81 -13.62 -9.61
N LEU A 467 33.94 -13.21 -8.69
CA LEU A 467 33.95 -11.85 -8.14
C LEU A 467 35.23 -11.56 -7.35
N GLY A 468 35.68 -12.52 -6.53
CA GLY A 468 36.78 -12.33 -5.57
C GLY A 468 36.48 -11.37 -4.42
N GLN A 469 35.29 -10.77 -4.41
CA GLN A 469 34.80 -9.82 -3.41
C GLN A 469 33.27 -9.95 -3.25
N PRO A 470 32.67 -9.39 -2.19
CA PRO A 470 31.22 -9.40 -2.04
C PRO A 470 30.51 -8.63 -3.16
N SER A 471 29.32 -9.09 -3.53
CA SER A 471 28.43 -8.46 -4.51
C SER A 471 28.24 -6.97 -4.23
N GLU A 472 28.15 -6.19 -5.29
CA GLU A 472 27.82 -4.76 -5.28
C GLU A 472 26.33 -4.53 -5.60
N VAL A 473 25.65 -5.55 -6.14
CA VAL A 473 24.22 -5.51 -6.54
C VAL A 473 23.29 -5.83 -5.37
N ILE A 474 23.58 -6.89 -4.61
CA ILE A 474 22.79 -7.25 -3.42
C ILE A 474 23.33 -6.50 -2.21
N LYS A 475 22.48 -5.68 -1.60
CA LYS A 475 22.77 -4.91 -0.39
C LYS A 475 21.96 -5.42 0.80
N GLU A 476 22.28 -4.92 2.00
CA GLU A 476 21.78 -5.44 3.28
C GLU A 476 20.27 -5.24 3.49
N ASP A 477 19.68 -4.22 2.90
CA ASP A 477 18.28 -3.77 3.04
C ASP A 477 17.33 -4.34 1.98
N ALA A 478 17.86 -5.06 0.98
CA ALA A 478 17.06 -5.81 0.02
C ALA A 478 16.17 -6.85 0.72
N PRO A 479 14.96 -7.14 0.19
CA PRO A 479 14.07 -8.12 0.79
C PRO A 479 14.67 -9.54 0.69
N TRP A 480 15.21 -10.04 1.80
CA TRP A 480 15.70 -11.42 1.87
C TRP A 480 14.55 -12.42 1.69
N LEU A 481 14.79 -13.48 0.90
CA LEU A 481 13.84 -14.55 0.61
C LEU A 481 12.44 -14.06 0.22
N PHE A 482 12.40 -13.06 -0.66
CA PHE A 482 11.15 -12.49 -1.18
C PHE A 482 10.23 -11.96 -0.06
N ALA A 483 10.78 -11.50 1.06
CA ALA A 483 10.04 -11.04 2.24
C ALA A 483 9.08 -12.09 2.84
N SER A 484 9.39 -13.38 2.70
CA SER A 484 8.60 -14.46 3.32
C SER A 484 8.79 -14.50 4.84
N PRO A 485 7.71 -14.60 5.65
CA PRO A 485 7.79 -14.77 7.11
C PRO A 485 8.24 -16.16 7.54
N THR A 486 8.42 -17.10 6.61
CA THR A 486 8.90 -18.45 6.90
C THR A 486 10.08 -18.82 6.02
N VAL A 487 11.13 -19.38 6.62
CA VAL A 487 12.36 -19.81 5.92
C VAL A 487 12.25 -21.29 5.58
N LEU A 488 11.90 -22.11 6.57
CA LEU A 488 11.63 -23.53 6.44
C LEU A 488 10.57 -23.80 5.36
N GLY A 489 9.48 -23.04 5.39
CA GLY A 489 8.39 -23.21 4.42
C GLY A 489 8.85 -23.00 2.98
N MET A 490 9.87 -22.16 2.75
CA MET A 490 10.36 -21.80 1.42
C MET A 490 11.37 -22.80 0.86
N PHE A 491 12.09 -23.55 1.72
CA PHE A 491 13.14 -24.49 1.29
C PHE A 491 12.77 -25.97 1.47
N TRP A 492 11.83 -26.31 2.35
CA TRP A 492 11.42 -27.71 2.52
C TRP A 492 10.58 -28.20 1.33
N ARG A 493 11.22 -28.98 0.47
CA ARG A 493 10.71 -29.36 -0.85
C ARG A 493 10.43 -30.85 -1.05
N GLU A 494 10.99 -31.71 -0.20
CA GLU A 494 10.87 -33.17 -0.30
C GLU A 494 10.73 -33.80 1.08
N THR A 495 9.85 -34.81 1.18
CA THR A 495 9.63 -35.58 2.41
C THR A 495 10.84 -36.49 2.73
N GLY A 496 11.20 -36.59 4.00
CA GLY A 496 12.34 -37.36 4.50
C GLY A 496 13.71 -36.72 4.24
N LYS A 497 13.74 -35.46 3.78
CA LYS A 497 14.97 -34.73 3.41
C LYS A 497 15.23 -33.49 4.27
N LEU A 498 14.39 -33.20 5.27
CA LEU A 498 14.53 -31.97 6.05
C LEU A 498 15.89 -31.88 6.76
N GLU A 499 16.37 -32.97 7.37
CA GLU A 499 17.69 -32.98 8.03
C GLU A 499 18.84 -32.68 7.07
N HIS A 500 18.75 -33.20 5.84
CA HIS A 500 19.74 -32.91 4.80
C HIS A 500 19.74 -31.41 4.45
N ILE A 501 18.56 -30.83 4.25
CA ILE A 501 18.39 -29.41 3.92
C ILE A 501 18.92 -28.53 5.05
N LEU A 502 18.62 -28.85 6.32
CA LEU A 502 19.13 -28.14 7.50
C LEU A 502 20.65 -28.14 7.57
N LYS A 503 21.29 -29.28 7.25
CA LYS A 503 22.74 -29.38 7.19
C LYS A 503 23.34 -28.60 6.01
N GLU A 504 22.71 -28.65 4.84
CA GLU A 504 23.17 -27.90 3.66
C GLU A 504 23.16 -26.39 3.87
N ILE A 505 22.12 -25.86 4.52
CA ILE A 505 22.04 -24.43 4.83
C ILE A 505 23.07 -24.04 5.90
N GLU A 506 23.33 -24.90 6.90
CA GLU A 506 24.36 -24.68 7.91
C GLU A 506 25.74 -24.52 7.26
N GLU A 507 26.10 -25.44 6.37
CA GLU A 507 27.39 -25.45 5.69
C GLU A 507 27.54 -24.29 4.68
N SER A 508 26.44 -23.82 4.09
CA SER A 508 26.47 -22.78 3.06
C SER A 508 26.28 -21.35 3.58
N SER A 509 25.65 -21.18 4.75
CA SER A 509 25.29 -19.86 5.28
C SER A 509 26.49 -18.92 5.48
N PRO A 510 27.61 -19.33 6.13
CA PRO A 510 28.76 -18.44 6.31
C PRO A 510 29.37 -17.98 4.99
N PHE A 511 29.34 -18.85 3.99
CA PHE A 511 29.84 -18.55 2.66
C PHE A 511 28.92 -17.54 1.94
N TYR A 512 27.60 -17.79 1.94
CA TYR A 512 26.63 -16.88 1.35
C TYR A 512 26.68 -15.50 2.01
N GLN A 513 26.71 -15.42 3.34
CA GLN A 513 26.79 -14.16 4.07
C GLN A 513 28.04 -13.35 3.69
N ARG A 514 29.18 -13.99 3.43
CA ARG A 514 30.38 -13.29 2.92
C ARG A 514 30.16 -12.74 1.52
N LEU A 515 29.52 -13.50 0.64
CA LEU A 515 29.21 -13.10 -0.73
C LEU A 515 28.29 -11.88 -0.80
N VAL A 516 27.38 -11.70 0.17
CA VAL A 516 26.37 -10.62 0.16
C VAL A 516 26.42 -9.70 1.38
N ARG A 517 27.61 -9.55 2.01
CA ARG A 517 27.86 -8.61 3.13
C ARG A 517 26.89 -8.75 4.31
N GLY A 518 26.52 -9.98 4.67
CA GLY A 518 25.65 -10.26 5.81
C GLY A 518 24.15 -10.19 5.53
N HIS A 519 23.72 -9.93 4.29
CA HIS A 519 22.33 -10.11 3.88
C HIS A 519 21.87 -11.55 4.15
N GLY A 520 20.75 -11.71 4.87
CA GLY A 520 20.27 -13.00 5.37
C GLY A 520 20.94 -13.52 6.66
N ALA A 521 21.73 -12.70 7.37
CA ALA A 521 22.27 -13.07 8.67
C ALA A 521 21.16 -13.50 9.65
N GLY A 522 21.38 -14.59 10.39
CA GLY A 522 20.40 -15.20 11.28
C GLY A 522 19.37 -16.12 10.60
N ALA A 523 19.26 -16.14 9.27
CA ALA A 523 18.25 -16.95 8.56
C ALA A 523 18.37 -18.46 8.83
N PHE A 524 19.61 -18.96 8.95
CA PHE A 524 19.88 -20.34 9.34
C PHE A 524 19.23 -20.68 10.69
N HIS A 525 19.43 -19.81 11.69
CA HIS A 525 18.88 -20.02 13.02
C HIS A 525 17.35 -19.90 13.01
N VAL A 526 16.76 -19.02 12.20
CA VAL A 526 15.29 -18.98 12.03
C VAL A 526 14.78 -20.31 11.48
N MET A 527 15.42 -20.85 10.43
CA MET A 527 15.01 -22.13 9.85
C MET A 527 15.12 -23.29 10.86
N GLN A 528 16.18 -23.30 11.68
CA GLN A 528 16.33 -24.25 12.79
C GLN A 528 15.23 -24.06 13.85
N ALA A 529 14.93 -22.82 14.23
CA ALA A 529 13.88 -22.51 15.19
C ALA A 529 12.51 -22.99 14.69
N GLU A 530 12.19 -22.74 13.42
CA GLU A 530 10.98 -23.24 12.79
C GLU A 530 10.95 -24.77 12.80
N ALA A 531 12.03 -25.46 12.41
CA ALA A 531 12.07 -26.92 12.40
C ALA A 531 11.86 -27.52 13.80
N MET A 532 12.48 -26.95 14.83
CA MET A 532 12.32 -27.40 16.22
C MET A 532 10.91 -27.13 16.74
N LEU A 533 10.34 -25.96 16.44
CA LEU A 533 8.96 -25.65 16.78
C LEU A 533 7.98 -26.61 16.09
N MET A 534 8.20 -26.93 14.80
CA MET A 534 7.37 -27.89 14.06
C MET A 534 7.39 -29.30 14.69
N ARG A 535 8.48 -29.66 15.38
CA ARG A 535 8.66 -30.92 16.12
C ARG A 535 8.10 -30.89 17.55
N GLY A 536 7.66 -29.72 18.03
CA GLY A 536 7.23 -29.53 19.41
C GLY A 536 8.36 -29.33 20.43
N LYS A 537 9.59 -29.06 19.96
CA LYS A 537 10.79 -28.79 20.78
C LYS A 537 10.97 -27.28 20.96
N ASP A 538 10.08 -26.66 21.70
CA ASP A 538 10.00 -25.20 21.85
C ASP A 538 11.16 -24.57 22.62
N ASP A 539 11.78 -25.27 23.58
CA ASP A 539 12.98 -24.76 24.26
C ASP A 539 14.17 -24.63 23.30
N GLU A 540 14.40 -25.66 22.47
CA GLU A 540 15.43 -25.62 21.42
C GLU A 540 15.10 -24.54 20.37
N ALA A 541 13.83 -24.40 20.00
CA ALA A 541 13.38 -23.37 19.07
C ALA A 541 13.65 -21.95 19.59
N GLU A 542 13.34 -21.67 20.86
CA GLU A 542 13.57 -20.36 21.49
C GLU A 542 15.05 -19.98 21.53
N ILE A 543 15.94 -20.94 21.83
CA ILE A 543 17.39 -20.73 21.78
C ILE A 543 17.82 -20.27 20.39
N HIS A 544 17.32 -20.92 19.34
CA HIS A 544 17.62 -20.55 17.96
C HIS A 544 17.00 -19.19 17.59
N CYS A 545 15.80 -18.85 18.07
CA CYS A 545 15.22 -17.50 17.89
C CYS A 545 16.13 -16.40 18.43
N HIS A 546 16.70 -16.59 19.63
CA HIS A 546 17.61 -15.61 20.22
C HIS A 546 18.94 -15.50 19.47
N LYS A 547 19.49 -16.61 18.98
CA LYS A 547 20.67 -16.59 18.09
C LYS A 547 20.37 -15.83 16.79
N ALA A 548 19.23 -16.12 16.15
CA ALA A 548 18.77 -15.41 14.97
C ALA A 548 18.65 -13.91 15.22
N LEU A 549 17.99 -13.49 16.31
CA LEU A 549 17.82 -12.07 16.64
C LEU A 549 19.15 -11.36 16.92
N TYR A 550 20.10 -12.04 17.57
CA TYR A 550 21.43 -11.47 17.82
C TYR A 550 22.19 -11.18 16.52
N GLU A 551 22.25 -12.16 15.61
CA GLU A 551 22.90 -11.98 14.30
C GLU A 551 22.15 -10.98 13.42
N ALA A 552 20.83 -11.13 13.29
CA ALA A 552 20.01 -10.29 12.42
C ALA A 552 20.03 -8.82 12.83
N ARG A 553 19.99 -8.50 14.12
CA ARG A 553 20.09 -7.09 14.59
C ARG A 553 21.47 -6.49 14.33
N GLY A 554 22.54 -7.29 14.48
CA GLY A 554 23.90 -6.86 14.17
C GLY A 554 24.09 -6.48 12.69
N SER A 555 23.37 -7.16 11.80
CA SER A 555 23.41 -6.94 10.34
C SER A 555 22.15 -6.25 9.78
N ARG A 556 21.35 -5.60 10.64
CA ARG A 556 20.13 -4.83 10.27
C ARG A 556 19.11 -5.59 9.41
N GLN A 557 18.98 -6.90 9.59
CA GLN A 557 18.08 -7.78 8.83
C GLN A 557 16.66 -7.80 9.42
N ALA A 558 15.85 -6.78 9.09
CA ALA A 558 14.49 -6.64 9.63
C ALA A 558 13.59 -7.85 9.33
N SER A 559 13.66 -8.41 8.11
CA SER A 559 12.86 -9.57 7.72
C SER A 559 13.15 -10.79 8.61
N ILE A 560 14.43 -11.09 8.85
CA ILE A 560 14.83 -12.20 9.72
C ILE A 560 14.38 -11.99 11.17
N CYS A 561 14.48 -10.75 11.66
CA CYS A 561 13.96 -10.42 12.98
C CYS A 561 12.45 -10.68 13.09
N ILE A 562 11.67 -10.24 12.10
CA ILE A 562 10.21 -10.43 12.08
C ILE A 562 9.87 -11.93 12.06
N SER A 563 10.53 -12.73 11.21
CA SER A 563 10.35 -14.18 11.18
C SER A 563 10.69 -14.84 12.53
N SER A 564 11.74 -14.39 13.20
CA SER A 564 12.13 -14.90 14.52
C SER A 564 11.10 -14.56 15.62
N GLU A 565 10.57 -13.32 15.62
CA GLU A 565 9.52 -12.92 16.55
C GLU A 565 8.19 -13.65 16.27
N LEU A 566 7.88 -13.99 15.01
CA LEU A 566 6.75 -14.86 14.68
C LEU A 566 6.91 -16.25 15.33
N VAL A 567 8.09 -16.85 15.26
CA VAL A 567 8.36 -18.14 15.92
C VAL A 567 8.22 -18.01 17.43
N LEU A 568 8.71 -16.94 18.06
CA LEU A 568 8.53 -16.67 19.49
C LEU A 568 7.06 -16.51 19.88
N ALA A 569 6.25 -15.81 19.07
CA ALA A 569 4.81 -15.69 19.30
C ALA A 569 4.13 -17.07 19.28
N ARG A 570 4.52 -17.96 18.36
CA ARG A 570 3.97 -19.32 18.26
C ARG A 570 4.45 -20.25 19.38
N ILE A 571 5.69 -20.09 19.86
CA ILE A 571 6.18 -20.74 21.09
C ILE A 571 5.32 -20.31 22.28
N ALA A 572 5.04 -19.01 22.42
CA ALA A 572 4.20 -18.49 23.48
C ALA A 572 2.76 -19.05 23.42
N ILE A 573 2.19 -19.19 22.21
CA ILE A 573 0.90 -19.88 22.01
C ILE A 573 0.96 -21.33 22.48
N LEU A 574 2.01 -22.08 22.09
CA LEU A 574 2.17 -23.48 22.47
C LEU A 574 2.34 -23.66 23.99
N ARG A 575 2.99 -22.72 24.67
CA ARG A 575 3.17 -22.73 26.13
C ARG A 575 1.99 -22.15 26.90
N GLY A 576 1.14 -21.33 26.27
CA GLY A 576 0.15 -20.51 26.96
C GLY A 576 0.77 -19.35 27.75
N ASP A 577 1.94 -18.86 27.31
CA ASP A 577 2.66 -17.75 27.94
C ASP A 577 2.14 -16.41 27.41
N VAL A 578 1.30 -15.75 28.21
CA VAL A 578 0.61 -14.51 27.84
C VAL A 578 1.58 -13.33 27.72
N GLU A 579 2.57 -13.23 28.61
CA GLU A 579 3.49 -12.09 28.63
C GLU A 579 4.38 -12.11 27.39
N SER A 580 5.00 -13.27 27.12
CA SER A 580 5.85 -13.45 25.94
C SER A 580 5.07 -13.28 24.64
N TYR A 581 3.80 -13.71 24.60
CA TYR A 581 2.92 -13.51 23.44
C TYR A 581 2.75 -12.02 23.12
N PHE A 582 2.27 -11.19 24.07
CA PHE A 582 2.05 -9.77 23.82
C PHE A 582 3.35 -9.02 23.52
N LYS A 583 4.47 -9.44 24.12
CA LYS A 583 5.79 -8.89 23.83
C LYS A 583 6.21 -9.15 22.38
N ALA A 584 6.02 -10.38 21.88
CA ALA A 584 6.33 -10.72 20.49
C ALA A 584 5.42 -9.96 19.51
N ILE A 585 4.11 -9.89 19.79
CA ILE A 585 3.15 -9.11 18.97
C ILE A 585 3.58 -7.64 18.86
N LYS A 586 3.87 -7.00 20.00
CA LYS A 586 4.28 -5.61 20.02
C LYS A 586 5.54 -5.39 19.18
N ARG A 587 6.55 -6.25 19.32
CA ARG A 587 7.78 -6.17 18.53
C ARG A 587 7.55 -6.32 17.03
N ILE A 588 6.70 -7.27 16.62
CA ILE A 588 6.32 -7.44 15.21
C ILE A 588 5.69 -6.14 14.67
N GLN A 589 4.76 -5.54 15.42
CA GLN A 589 4.10 -4.28 15.03
C GLN A 589 5.04 -3.07 15.00
N ASP A 590 6.00 -3.00 15.93
CA ASP A 590 6.96 -1.89 15.99
C ASP A 590 7.86 -1.85 14.74
N TYR A 591 8.17 -2.98 14.11
CA TYR A 591 8.91 -2.99 12.83
C TYR A 591 8.16 -2.27 11.69
N ALA A 592 6.82 -2.32 11.65
CA ALA A 592 6.04 -1.57 10.66
C ALA A 592 6.08 -0.05 10.90
N LYS A 593 6.31 0.39 12.14
CA LYS A 593 6.43 1.81 12.49
C LYS A 593 7.84 2.34 12.25
N GLU A 594 8.84 1.52 12.52
CA GLU A 594 10.26 1.89 12.42
C GLU A 594 10.80 1.79 11.00
N ASN A 595 10.15 1.03 10.11
CA ASN A 595 10.60 0.80 8.75
C ASN A 595 9.57 1.27 7.72
N THR A 596 10.01 2.11 6.78
CA THR A 596 9.12 2.66 5.74
C THR A 596 9.02 1.80 4.48
N SER A 597 9.69 0.63 4.43
CA SER A 597 9.66 -0.29 3.30
C SER A 597 8.36 -1.10 3.27
N LEU A 598 7.65 -1.07 2.14
CA LEU A 598 6.37 -1.76 1.99
C LEU A 598 6.43 -3.27 2.22
N TYR A 599 7.52 -3.94 1.81
CA TYR A 599 7.65 -5.38 2.04
C TYR A 599 7.67 -5.73 3.53
N VAL A 600 8.20 -4.84 4.38
CA VAL A 600 8.21 -5.03 5.84
C VAL A 600 6.79 -4.93 6.38
N LEU A 601 6.01 -3.96 5.91
CA LEU A 601 4.59 -3.83 6.25
C LEU A 601 3.82 -5.09 5.88
N HIS A 602 3.95 -5.57 4.63
CA HIS A 602 3.27 -6.79 4.17
C HIS A 602 3.71 -8.03 4.95
N MET A 603 4.99 -8.10 5.35
CA MET A 603 5.51 -9.20 6.15
C MET A 603 4.95 -9.19 7.58
N VAL A 604 4.80 -8.01 8.18
CA VAL A 604 4.13 -7.82 9.48
C VAL A 604 2.66 -8.23 9.38
N GLU A 605 1.94 -7.77 8.35
CA GLU A 605 0.56 -8.17 8.07
C GLU A 605 0.42 -9.70 7.92
N CYS A 606 1.35 -10.34 7.22
CA CYS A 606 1.41 -11.81 7.11
C CYS A 606 1.60 -12.47 8.48
N CYS A 607 2.56 -12.01 9.29
CA CYS A 607 2.83 -12.58 10.61
C CYS A 607 1.62 -12.46 11.54
N MET A 608 0.99 -11.28 11.57
CA MET A 608 -0.20 -11.02 12.37
C MET A 608 -1.39 -11.87 11.93
N SER A 609 -1.51 -12.12 10.61
CA SER A 609 -2.52 -13.02 10.04
C SER A 609 -2.28 -14.48 10.43
N VAL A 610 -1.02 -14.96 10.35
CA VAL A 610 -0.64 -16.33 10.79
C VAL A 610 -1.07 -16.54 12.24
N ILE A 611 -0.74 -15.60 13.12
CA ILE A 611 -1.02 -15.68 14.54
C ILE A 611 -2.54 -15.68 14.81
N SER A 612 -3.28 -14.78 14.16
CA SER A 612 -4.74 -14.70 14.32
C SER A 612 -5.42 -15.98 13.87
N ILE A 613 -5.04 -16.48 12.70
CA ILE A 613 -5.57 -17.72 12.13
C ILE A 613 -5.25 -18.93 13.02
N GLU A 614 -4.04 -19.01 13.58
CA GLU A 614 -3.64 -20.07 14.51
C GLU A 614 -4.46 -20.06 15.81
N LEU A 615 -4.87 -18.89 16.28
CA LEU A 615 -5.75 -18.70 17.44
C LEU A 615 -7.25 -18.89 17.11
N GLY A 616 -7.58 -19.07 15.83
CA GLY A 616 -8.95 -19.19 15.34
C GLY A 616 -9.75 -17.88 15.42
N ILE A 617 -9.08 -16.73 15.37
CA ILE A 617 -9.67 -15.39 15.35
C ILE A 617 -9.33 -14.69 14.01
N LYS A 618 -10.03 -13.61 13.68
CA LYS A 618 -9.83 -12.87 12.42
C LYS A 618 -9.29 -11.45 12.63
N ASP A 619 -9.01 -11.08 13.87
CA ASP A 619 -8.87 -9.69 14.30
C ASP A 619 -7.69 -8.94 13.66
N TYR A 620 -6.60 -9.64 13.34
CA TYR A 620 -5.45 -9.06 12.63
C TYR A 620 -5.21 -9.70 11.25
N VAL A 621 -6.23 -10.34 10.68
CA VAL A 621 -6.11 -10.89 9.32
C VAL A 621 -6.12 -9.74 8.32
N ALA A 622 -5.08 -9.67 7.50
CA ALA A 622 -4.97 -8.62 6.50
C ALA A 622 -6.10 -8.75 5.45
N PRO A 623 -6.80 -7.64 5.09
CA PRO A 623 -7.93 -7.71 4.17
C PRO A 623 -7.59 -8.31 2.80
N TRP A 624 -6.38 -8.05 2.29
CA TRP A 624 -5.94 -8.55 0.99
C TRP A 624 -5.74 -10.07 0.94
N LEU A 625 -5.74 -10.78 2.09
CA LEU A 625 -5.67 -12.25 2.13
C LEU A 625 -7.01 -12.94 1.81
N TYR A 626 -8.10 -12.19 1.72
CA TYR A 626 -9.43 -12.70 1.35
C TYR A 626 -9.65 -12.82 -0.15
N ASP A 627 -8.69 -12.41 -0.96
CA ASP A 627 -8.79 -12.43 -2.42
C ASP A 627 -7.46 -12.84 -3.07
N ILE A 628 -7.54 -13.74 -4.04
CA ILE A 628 -6.36 -14.30 -4.71
C ILE A 628 -5.66 -13.28 -5.62
N GLU A 629 -6.41 -12.38 -6.23
CA GLU A 629 -5.81 -11.34 -7.07
C GLU A 629 -5.07 -10.32 -6.23
N SER A 630 -5.62 -9.97 -5.08
CA SER A 630 -5.01 -9.09 -4.09
C SER A 630 -3.74 -9.71 -3.51
N ILE A 631 -3.73 -11.00 -3.18
CA ILE A 631 -2.51 -11.74 -2.80
C ILE A 631 -1.43 -11.61 -3.88
N LYS A 632 -1.78 -11.81 -5.15
CA LYS A 632 -0.83 -11.72 -6.29
C LYS A 632 -0.28 -10.31 -6.49
N LYS A 633 -1.07 -9.27 -6.18
CA LYS A 633 -0.63 -7.87 -6.26
C LYS A 633 0.35 -7.51 -5.13
N MET A 634 0.09 -8.01 -3.93
CA MET A 634 0.84 -7.61 -2.73
C MET A 634 2.14 -8.40 -2.55
N LEU A 635 2.18 -9.69 -2.91
CA LEU A 635 3.30 -10.57 -2.61
C LEU A 635 4.15 -10.91 -3.83
N TYR A 636 5.43 -11.22 -3.60
CA TYR A 636 6.29 -11.77 -4.65
C TYR A 636 5.85 -13.19 -5.00
N ASP A 637 6.00 -13.56 -6.28
CA ASP A 637 5.44 -14.81 -6.84
C ASP A 637 5.83 -16.07 -6.03
N PRO A 638 7.09 -16.22 -5.57
CA PRO A 638 7.48 -17.38 -4.76
C PRO A 638 6.73 -17.51 -3.43
N VAL A 639 6.23 -16.43 -2.84
CA VAL A 639 5.55 -16.43 -1.52
C VAL A 639 4.06 -16.73 -1.64
N ILE A 640 3.47 -16.52 -2.82
CA ILE A 640 2.03 -16.65 -3.07
C ILE A 640 1.47 -18.00 -2.60
N PRO A 641 2.12 -19.16 -2.85
CA PRO A 641 1.60 -20.46 -2.40
C PRO A 641 1.44 -20.58 -0.88
N HIS A 642 2.23 -19.86 -0.08
CA HIS A 642 2.10 -19.85 1.38
C HIS A 642 0.94 -18.96 1.82
N ALA A 643 0.77 -17.79 1.19
CA ALA A 643 -0.36 -16.91 1.48
C ALA A 643 -1.70 -17.50 1.06
N GLN A 644 -1.73 -18.30 -0.02
CA GLN A 644 -2.91 -19.06 -0.45
C GLN A 644 -3.44 -20.00 0.65
N ILE A 645 -2.56 -20.54 1.49
CA ILE A 645 -2.97 -21.39 2.61
C ILE A 645 -3.79 -20.59 3.63
N PHE A 646 -3.45 -19.32 3.86
CA PHE A 646 -4.25 -18.46 4.72
C PHE A 646 -5.65 -18.24 4.12
N TYR A 647 -5.73 -18.01 2.81
CA TYR A 647 -7.03 -17.89 2.14
C TYR A 647 -7.88 -19.17 2.27
N LEU A 648 -7.30 -20.35 2.01
CA LEU A 648 -7.99 -21.63 2.19
C LEU A 648 -8.48 -21.83 3.63
N LYS A 649 -7.68 -21.43 4.62
CA LYS A 649 -8.06 -21.50 6.03
C LYS A 649 -9.21 -20.55 6.36
N LEU A 650 -9.24 -19.35 5.80
CA LEU A 650 -10.34 -18.41 5.96
C LEU A 650 -11.65 -18.97 5.37
N LEU A 651 -11.59 -19.54 4.16
CA LEU A 651 -12.74 -20.25 3.56
C LEU A 651 -13.24 -21.40 4.44
N LEU A 652 -12.32 -22.16 5.03
CA LEU A 652 -12.66 -23.23 5.97
C LEU A 652 -13.37 -22.70 7.22
N MET A 653 -12.86 -21.61 7.81
CA MET A 653 -13.48 -20.95 8.97
C MET A 653 -14.88 -20.39 8.65
N GLU A 654 -15.10 -19.97 7.40
CA GLU A 654 -16.40 -19.47 6.89
C GLU A 654 -17.33 -20.57 6.38
N LYS A 655 -16.90 -21.84 6.43
CA LYS A 655 -17.64 -23.00 5.90
C LYS A 655 -17.93 -22.90 4.40
N ARG A 656 -17.12 -22.15 3.64
CA ARG A 656 -17.20 -22.02 2.17
C ARG A 656 -16.51 -23.19 1.48
N TYR A 657 -16.99 -24.42 1.74
CA TYR A 657 -16.29 -25.64 1.34
C TYR A 657 -16.18 -25.85 -0.18
N ASN A 658 -17.21 -25.47 -0.95
CA ASN A 658 -17.19 -25.67 -2.41
C ASN A 658 -16.08 -24.87 -3.09
N GLU A 659 -15.90 -23.62 -2.65
CA GLU A 659 -14.83 -22.76 -3.14
C GLU A 659 -13.46 -23.27 -2.73
N LEU A 660 -13.33 -23.71 -1.47
CA LEU A 660 -12.13 -24.39 -0.98
C LEU A 660 -11.80 -25.58 -1.88
N TYR A 661 -12.76 -26.46 -2.20
CA TYR A 661 -12.52 -27.61 -3.08
C TYR A 661 -12.04 -27.20 -4.48
N GLY A 662 -12.69 -26.20 -5.11
CA GLY A 662 -12.31 -25.74 -6.44
C GLY A 662 -10.86 -25.24 -6.48
N ILE A 663 -10.47 -24.42 -5.50
CA ILE A 663 -9.11 -23.87 -5.42
C ILE A 663 -8.10 -24.97 -5.04
N SER A 664 -8.40 -25.77 -4.02
CA SER A 664 -7.51 -26.84 -3.54
C SER A 664 -7.21 -27.89 -4.61
N GLN A 665 -8.20 -28.27 -5.43
CA GLN A 665 -8.00 -29.20 -6.55
C GLN A 665 -7.08 -28.60 -7.60
N LEU A 666 -7.31 -27.35 -7.99
CA LEU A 666 -6.44 -26.64 -8.93
C LEU A 666 -4.99 -26.56 -8.42
N LEU A 667 -4.78 -26.34 -7.11
CA LEU A 667 -3.46 -26.33 -6.49
C LEU A 667 -2.78 -27.72 -6.53
N LEU A 668 -3.53 -28.79 -6.25
CA LEU A 668 -3.01 -30.16 -6.32
C LEU A 668 -2.66 -30.55 -7.77
N ASP A 669 -3.51 -30.21 -8.73
CA ASP A 669 -3.29 -30.53 -10.15
C ASP A 669 -2.11 -29.73 -10.72
N ASN A 670 -1.99 -28.46 -10.34
CA ASN A 670 -0.83 -27.64 -10.66
C ASN A 670 0.45 -28.13 -9.98
N GLY A 671 0.35 -28.83 -8.85
CA GLY A 671 1.49 -29.47 -8.17
C GLY A 671 1.89 -30.82 -8.77
N LYS A 672 0.96 -31.53 -9.42
CA LYS A 672 1.20 -32.83 -10.09
C LYS A 672 1.82 -32.71 -11.48
N LYS A 673 1.65 -31.58 -12.16
CA LYS A 673 2.35 -31.29 -13.42
C LYS A 673 3.87 -31.25 -13.13
N GLN A 674 4.59 -32.28 -13.54
CA GLN A 674 6.00 -32.59 -13.24
C GLN A 674 7.03 -31.54 -13.72
N GLU A 675 6.61 -30.36 -14.20
CA GLU A 675 7.47 -29.35 -14.82
C GLU A 675 7.71 -28.10 -13.96
N LYS A 676 7.15 -28.01 -12.75
CA LYS A 676 7.46 -26.86 -11.87
C LYS A 676 8.84 -26.99 -11.22
N ARG A 677 9.70 -26.00 -11.50
CA ARG A 677 11.05 -25.84 -10.92
C ARG A 677 11.03 -25.70 -9.39
N ILE A 678 10.03 -25.00 -8.85
CA ILE A 678 9.87 -24.71 -7.41
C ILE A 678 8.86 -25.69 -6.79
N LYS A 679 9.19 -26.26 -5.63
CA LYS A 679 8.37 -27.23 -4.89
C LYS A 679 8.25 -26.86 -3.42
N TYR A 680 7.05 -26.97 -2.84
CA TYR A 680 6.82 -26.65 -1.43
C TYR A 680 6.05 -27.76 -0.72
N MET A 681 6.60 -28.33 0.35
CA MET A 681 5.92 -29.34 1.16
C MET A 681 4.89 -28.74 2.11
N LEU A 682 5.21 -27.61 2.74
CA LEU A 682 4.37 -27.05 3.79
C LEU A 682 2.97 -26.62 3.28
N PRO A 683 2.82 -25.89 2.16
CA PRO A 683 1.51 -25.60 1.59
C PRO A 683 0.72 -26.86 1.20
N GLN A 684 1.40 -27.89 0.70
CA GLN A 684 0.74 -29.16 0.34
C GLN A 684 0.13 -29.84 1.56
N ILE A 685 0.86 -29.91 2.68
CA ILE A 685 0.38 -30.51 3.94
C ILE A 685 -0.84 -29.76 4.47
N TYR A 686 -0.80 -28.42 4.50
CA TYR A 686 -1.94 -27.62 4.93
C TYR A 686 -3.15 -27.80 4.02
N ASN A 687 -2.95 -27.81 2.70
CA ASN A 687 -4.03 -28.01 1.73
C ASN A 687 -4.72 -29.37 1.94
N LEU A 688 -3.94 -30.45 2.06
CA LEU A 688 -4.46 -31.79 2.34
C LEU A 688 -5.22 -31.84 3.67
N LYS A 689 -4.70 -31.19 4.72
CA LYS A 689 -5.38 -31.08 6.00
C LYS A 689 -6.73 -30.36 5.87
N PHE A 690 -6.78 -29.22 5.18
CA PHE A 690 -8.01 -28.46 5.04
C PHE A 690 -9.06 -29.22 4.19
N LEU A 691 -8.63 -29.94 3.16
CA LEU A 691 -9.48 -30.87 2.42
C LEU A 691 -10.04 -31.97 3.32
N ALA A 692 -9.21 -32.56 4.18
CA ALA A 692 -9.65 -33.57 5.15
C ALA A 692 -10.72 -33.02 6.09
N ILE A 693 -10.50 -31.83 6.68
CA ILE A 693 -11.48 -31.17 7.56
C ILE A 693 -12.77 -30.87 6.81
N ALA A 694 -12.69 -30.28 5.61
CA ALA A 694 -13.88 -29.94 4.82
C ALA A 694 -14.69 -31.19 4.47
N LYS A 695 -14.05 -32.28 4.03
CA LYS A 695 -14.71 -33.55 3.71
C LYS A 695 -15.35 -34.20 4.93
N TYR A 696 -14.65 -34.18 6.07
CA TYR A 696 -15.18 -34.68 7.33
C TYR A 696 -16.43 -33.92 7.76
N ASN A 697 -16.38 -32.58 7.71
CA ASN A 697 -17.52 -31.72 8.05
C ASN A 697 -18.73 -31.89 7.10
N ASN A 698 -18.51 -32.37 5.88
CA ASN A 698 -19.55 -32.70 4.91
C ASN A 698 -19.98 -34.19 4.94
N GLY A 699 -19.58 -34.96 5.95
CA GLY A 699 -19.98 -36.36 6.11
C GLY A 699 -19.23 -37.38 5.25
N HIS A 700 -18.22 -36.95 4.47
CA HIS A 700 -17.44 -37.81 3.59
C HIS A 700 -16.22 -38.38 4.32
N GLN A 701 -16.46 -39.26 5.30
CA GLN A 701 -15.43 -39.72 6.23
C GLN A 701 -14.28 -40.50 5.56
N LEU A 702 -14.57 -41.33 4.55
CA LEU A 702 -13.54 -42.12 3.85
C LEU A 702 -12.57 -41.22 3.06
N GLU A 703 -13.11 -40.22 2.35
CA GLU A 703 -12.28 -39.25 1.61
C GLU A 703 -11.46 -38.37 2.57
N ALA A 704 -12.05 -37.97 3.70
CA ALA A 704 -11.34 -37.22 4.73
C ALA A 704 -10.14 -38.00 5.30
N LEU A 705 -10.34 -39.29 5.53
CA LEU A 705 -9.29 -40.20 6.02
C LEU A 705 -8.13 -40.31 5.02
N GLU A 706 -8.44 -40.40 3.73
CA GLU A 706 -7.44 -40.52 2.66
C GLU A 706 -6.58 -39.25 2.55
N TYR A 707 -7.20 -38.06 2.56
CA TYR A 707 -6.45 -36.81 2.58
C TYR A 707 -5.58 -36.66 3.83
N LEU A 708 -6.10 -37.03 5.01
CA LEU A 708 -5.33 -36.99 6.25
C LEU A 708 -4.14 -37.97 6.22
N LYS A 709 -4.34 -39.17 5.68
CA LYS A 709 -3.28 -40.16 5.48
C LYS A 709 -2.16 -39.62 4.58
N GLN A 710 -2.51 -38.93 3.50
CA GLN A 710 -1.52 -38.29 2.63
C GLN A 710 -0.76 -37.17 3.35
N ALA A 711 -1.46 -36.33 4.12
CA ALA A 711 -0.81 -35.29 4.93
C ALA A 711 0.17 -35.87 5.95
N LEU A 712 -0.20 -36.95 6.64
CA LEU A 712 0.66 -37.67 7.58
C LEU A 712 1.86 -38.30 6.88
N ALA A 713 1.66 -38.98 5.75
CA ALA A 713 2.75 -39.58 4.99
C ALA A 713 3.79 -38.55 4.53
N ALA A 714 3.36 -37.32 4.21
CA ALA A 714 4.26 -36.24 3.83
C ALA A 714 5.06 -35.66 5.02
N ALA A 715 4.45 -35.60 6.21
CA ALA A 715 4.98 -34.83 7.34
C ALA A 715 5.74 -35.66 8.39
N LEU A 716 5.32 -36.91 8.62
CA LEU A 716 5.90 -37.79 9.65
C LEU A 716 7.39 -38.12 9.43
N PRO A 717 7.88 -38.41 8.20
CA PRO A 717 9.29 -38.74 7.99
C PRO A 717 10.26 -37.66 8.47
N ASP A 718 9.86 -36.38 8.42
CA ASP A 718 10.67 -35.23 8.86
C ASP A 718 10.28 -34.71 10.26
N LYS A 719 9.34 -35.39 10.93
CA LYS A 719 8.79 -35.04 12.25
C LYS A 719 8.12 -33.65 12.29
N VAL A 720 7.46 -33.26 11.21
CA VAL A 720 6.77 -31.96 11.09
C VAL A 720 5.34 -32.10 11.59
N TYR A 721 5.13 -31.93 12.90
CA TYR A 721 3.85 -32.23 13.55
C TYR A 721 2.92 -31.03 13.66
N LEU A 722 3.46 -29.83 13.91
CA LEU A 722 2.67 -28.63 14.19
C LEU A 722 1.61 -28.27 13.11
N PRO A 723 1.85 -28.44 11.80
CA PRO A 723 0.81 -28.18 10.80
C PRO A 723 -0.40 -29.10 10.94
N LEU A 724 -0.19 -30.33 11.42
CA LEU A 724 -1.21 -31.36 11.57
C LEU A 724 -2.08 -31.12 12.82
N ILE A 725 -1.51 -30.56 13.89
CA ILE A 725 -2.24 -30.39 15.16
C ILE A 725 -3.11 -29.13 15.21
N GLN A 726 -2.80 -28.13 14.38
CA GLN A 726 -3.65 -26.95 14.27
C GLN A 726 -5.00 -27.42 13.71
N ASP A 727 -6.08 -27.27 14.48
CA ASP A 727 -7.43 -27.86 14.26
C ASP A 727 -7.61 -29.33 14.70
N ALA A 728 -6.71 -29.87 15.53
CA ALA A 728 -6.75 -31.27 15.98
C ALA A 728 -8.08 -31.67 16.65
N GLY A 729 -8.77 -30.75 17.32
CA GLY A 729 -10.09 -31.02 17.92
C GLY A 729 -11.13 -31.53 16.90
N CYS A 730 -11.08 -31.04 15.66
CA CYS A 730 -11.98 -31.47 14.59
C CYS A 730 -11.56 -32.83 13.99
N LEU A 731 -10.27 -33.16 14.05
CA LEU A 731 -9.69 -34.35 13.41
C LEU A 731 -9.41 -35.49 14.40
N ALA A 732 -9.58 -35.28 15.70
CA ALA A 732 -9.30 -36.28 16.75
C ALA A 732 -9.93 -37.66 16.46
N PRO A 733 -11.21 -37.76 16.01
CA PRO A 733 -11.79 -39.05 15.66
C PRO A 733 -11.10 -39.74 14.48
N LEU A 734 -10.61 -38.96 13.51
CA LEU A 734 -9.88 -39.49 12.35
C LEU A 734 -8.47 -39.96 12.74
N TYR A 735 -7.79 -39.25 13.64
CA TYR A 735 -6.49 -39.68 14.16
C TYR A 735 -6.58 -41.00 14.92
N GLU A 736 -7.59 -41.18 15.77
CA GLU A 736 -7.82 -42.45 16.47
C GLU A 736 -8.11 -43.60 15.50
N SER A 737 -8.93 -43.36 14.46
CA SER A 737 -9.17 -44.36 13.41
C SER A 737 -7.90 -44.74 12.65
N LEU A 738 -6.96 -43.81 12.44
CA LEU A 738 -5.71 -44.06 11.71
C LEU A 738 -4.62 -44.76 12.53
N LYS A 739 -4.73 -44.76 13.86
CA LYS A 739 -3.71 -45.29 14.78
C LYS A 739 -3.33 -46.75 14.51
N ASN A 740 -4.26 -47.53 13.94
CA ASN A 740 -4.06 -48.94 13.61
C ASN A 740 -3.55 -49.17 12.17
N PHE A 741 -3.64 -48.18 11.29
CA PHE A 741 -3.33 -48.32 9.86
C PHE A 741 -2.02 -47.66 9.42
N ILE A 742 -1.46 -46.77 10.24
CA ILE A 742 -0.20 -46.08 9.94
C ILE A 742 0.95 -46.80 10.69
N PRO A 743 2.06 -47.15 10.00
CA PRO A 743 3.19 -47.83 10.63
C PRO A 743 3.91 -47.03 11.72
N ASP A 744 4.03 -45.70 11.54
CA ASP A 744 4.71 -44.80 12.48
C ASP A 744 3.80 -44.40 13.66
N LYS A 745 3.69 -45.31 14.63
CA LYS A 745 2.88 -45.12 15.84
C LYS A 745 3.44 -44.03 16.75
N ASP A 746 4.76 -43.90 16.84
CA ASP A 746 5.42 -42.91 17.69
C ASP A 746 5.17 -41.50 17.16
N GLY A 747 5.25 -41.30 15.84
CA GLY A 747 4.92 -40.04 15.19
C GLY A 747 3.47 -39.61 15.45
N ILE A 748 2.50 -40.52 15.35
CA ILE A 748 1.10 -40.20 15.66
C ILE A 748 0.91 -39.82 17.13
N ASN A 749 1.52 -40.56 18.06
CA ASN A 749 1.44 -40.23 19.47
C ASN A 749 2.04 -38.85 19.76
N ALA A 750 3.15 -38.50 19.10
CA ALA A 750 3.76 -37.17 19.20
C ALA A 750 2.83 -36.06 18.67
N VAL A 751 2.15 -36.29 17.53
CA VAL A 751 1.14 -35.36 16.99
C VAL A 751 0.00 -35.16 18.00
N LEU A 752 -0.55 -36.23 18.57
CA LEU A 752 -1.64 -36.14 19.55
C LEU A 752 -1.22 -35.42 20.84
N GLU A 753 -0.03 -35.72 21.36
CA GLU A 753 0.48 -35.06 22.57
C GLU A 753 0.70 -33.58 22.35
N LEU A 754 1.38 -33.24 21.25
CA LEU A 754 1.62 -31.84 20.90
C LEU A 754 0.30 -31.09 20.66
N GLY A 755 -0.70 -31.75 20.07
CA GLY A 755 -2.04 -31.18 19.87
C GLY A 755 -2.75 -30.83 21.17
N ARG A 756 -2.71 -31.71 22.18
CA ARG A 756 -3.28 -31.41 23.52
C ARG A 756 -2.61 -30.22 24.17
N ARG A 757 -1.28 -30.14 24.05
CA ARG A 757 -0.48 -29.03 24.59
C ARG A 757 -0.81 -27.72 23.89
N HIS A 758 -0.86 -27.72 22.56
CA HIS A 758 -1.21 -26.56 21.73
C HIS A 758 -2.61 -26.05 22.04
N GLU A 759 -3.61 -26.94 22.10
CA GLU A 759 -4.99 -26.55 22.41
C GLU A 759 -5.12 -25.89 23.79
N LYS A 760 -4.40 -26.41 24.79
CA LYS A 760 -4.36 -25.82 26.13
C LYS A 760 -3.75 -24.42 26.11
N GLY A 761 -2.61 -24.24 25.45
CA GLY A 761 -1.93 -22.95 25.34
C GLY A 761 -2.77 -21.92 24.57
N MET A 762 -3.32 -22.32 23.42
CA MET A 762 -4.22 -21.51 22.60
C MET A 762 -5.43 -21.00 23.39
N LYS A 763 -6.08 -21.85 24.20
CA LYS A 763 -7.21 -21.44 25.07
C LYS A 763 -6.80 -20.37 26.10
N ILE A 764 -5.61 -20.49 26.67
CA ILE A 764 -5.08 -19.50 27.63
C ILE A 764 -4.85 -18.15 26.93
N ILE A 765 -4.14 -18.15 25.79
CA ILE A 765 -3.87 -16.92 25.03
C ILE A 765 -5.16 -16.28 24.54
N ARG A 766 -6.10 -17.04 23.97
CA ARG A 766 -7.39 -16.52 23.52
C ARG A 766 -8.18 -15.87 24.66
N LYS A 767 -8.19 -16.48 25.84
CA LYS A 767 -8.83 -15.89 27.03
C LYS A 767 -8.17 -14.57 27.43
N ALA A 768 -6.84 -14.48 27.32
CA ALA A 768 -6.08 -13.27 27.60
C ALA A 768 -6.34 -12.16 26.58
N ILE A 769 -6.39 -12.47 25.27
CA ILE A 769 -6.74 -11.51 24.21
C ILE A 769 -8.14 -10.95 24.44
N ILE A 770 -9.11 -11.82 24.74
CA ILE A 770 -10.46 -11.35 25.10
C ILE A 770 -10.34 -10.40 26.29
N SER A 771 -9.66 -10.82 27.37
CA SER A 771 -9.40 -10.02 28.58
C SER A 771 -8.78 -8.65 28.32
N ASP A 772 -7.87 -8.55 27.37
CA ASP A 772 -7.18 -7.31 26.97
C ASP A 772 -8.09 -6.39 26.15
N LYS A 773 -8.98 -6.97 25.34
CA LYS A 773 -9.97 -6.23 24.54
C LYS A 773 -11.22 -5.82 25.31
N THR A 774 -11.55 -6.50 26.42
CA THR A 774 -12.76 -6.17 27.18
C THR A 774 -12.60 -4.80 27.84
N PRO A 775 -13.62 -3.94 27.77
CA PRO A 775 -13.69 -2.74 28.61
C PRO A 775 -14.00 -3.04 30.09
N LEU A 776 -14.22 -4.31 30.43
CA LEU A 776 -14.55 -4.77 31.78
C LEU A 776 -13.30 -5.00 32.61
N THR A 777 -13.34 -4.53 33.85
CA THR A 777 -12.38 -4.90 34.88
C THR A 777 -12.53 -6.38 35.26
N PRO A 778 -11.51 -7.02 35.86
CA PRO A 778 -11.60 -8.42 36.29
C PRO A 778 -12.82 -8.72 37.17
N ARG A 779 -13.20 -7.77 38.05
CA ARG A 779 -14.36 -7.91 38.95
C ARG A 779 -15.69 -7.76 38.22
N GLU A 780 -15.77 -6.86 37.26
CA GLU A 780 -16.94 -6.71 36.37
C GLU A 780 -17.13 -7.98 35.52
N ARG A 781 -16.05 -8.54 34.97
CA ARG A 781 -16.06 -9.77 34.19
C ARG A 781 -16.51 -10.98 35.01
N GLU A 782 -16.00 -11.13 36.23
CA GLU A 782 -16.39 -12.21 37.14
C GLU A 782 -17.91 -12.21 37.41
N ILE A 783 -18.47 -11.03 37.71
CA ILE A 783 -19.91 -10.84 37.94
C ILE A 783 -20.71 -11.07 36.65
N ALA A 784 -20.21 -10.62 35.50
CA ALA A 784 -20.83 -10.83 34.20
C ALA A 784 -20.87 -12.31 33.78
N LEU A 785 -19.81 -13.08 34.05
CA LEU A 785 -19.74 -14.52 33.79
C LEU A 785 -20.73 -15.30 34.67
N LEU A 786 -20.86 -14.93 35.95
CA LEU A 786 -21.85 -15.54 36.84
C LEU A 786 -23.29 -15.20 36.40
N ALA A 787 -23.52 -13.96 35.95
CA ALA A 787 -24.80 -13.59 35.37
C ALA A 787 -25.09 -14.36 34.07
N ARG A 788 -24.09 -14.56 33.19
CA ARG A 788 -24.21 -15.36 31.97
C ARG A 788 -24.56 -16.82 32.26
N ASN A 789 -24.04 -17.38 33.35
CA ASN A 789 -24.44 -18.70 33.87
C ASN A 789 -25.83 -18.73 34.53
N ARG A 790 -26.67 -17.73 34.24
CA ARG A 790 -28.06 -17.57 34.69
C ARG A 790 -28.27 -17.30 36.18
N LEU A 791 -27.22 -17.10 37.00
CA LEU A 791 -27.39 -16.73 38.41
C LEU A 791 -28.07 -15.35 38.56
N ARG A 792 -28.95 -15.21 39.55
CA ARG A 792 -29.61 -13.95 39.94
C ARG A 792 -28.65 -13.08 40.75
N ALA A 793 -28.87 -11.76 40.78
CA ALA A 793 -27.99 -10.82 41.47
C ALA A 793 -27.74 -11.18 42.95
N ARG A 794 -28.76 -11.72 43.63
CA ARG A 794 -28.67 -12.23 45.01
C ARG A 794 -27.75 -13.45 45.14
N GLU A 795 -27.86 -14.41 44.22
CA GLU A 795 -27.02 -15.63 44.22
C GLU A 795 -25.55 -15.29 43.88
N ILE A 796 -25.33 -14.30 43.02
CA ILE A 796 -23.98 -13.78 42.72
C ILE A 796 -23.41 -13.07 43.95
N ALA A 797 -24.22 -12.27 44.63
CA ALA A 797 -23.84 -11.56 45.86
C ALA A 797 -23.44 -12.53 46.97
N ASP A 798 -24.23 -13.57 47.20
CA ASP A 798 -23.95 -14.62 48.17
C ASP A 798 -22.66 -15.39 47.81
N LYS A 799 -22.45 -15.70 46.52
CA LYS A 799 -21.27 -16.44 46.04
C LYS A 799 -19.98 -15.63 46.11
N LEU A 800 -20.06 -14.31 45.94
CA LEU A 800 -18.91 -13.40 45.93
C LEU A 800 -18.73 -12.65 47.27
N CYS A 801 -19.56 -12.95 48.28
CA CYS A 801 -19.59 -12.30 49.59
C CYS A 801 -19.67 -10.76 49.51
N ILE A 802 -20.53 -10.22 48.64
CA ILE A 802 -20.76 -8.77 48.46
C ILE A 802 -22.25 -8.44 48.51
N SER A 803 -22.62 -7.14 48.58
CA SER A 803 -24.04 -6.76 48.61
C SER A 803 -24.74 -6.95 47.25
N GLU A 804 -26.02 -7.33 47.26
CA GLU A 804 -26.84 -7.44 46.02
C GLU A 804 -26.90 -6.12 45.24
N THR A 805 -26.95 -4.99 45.95
CA THR A 805 -26.86 -3.63 45.39
C THR A 805 -25.56 -3.39 44.63
N THR A 806 -24.44 -3.90 45.14
CA THR A 806 -23.13 -3.82 44.47
C THR A 806 -23.14 -4.64 43.19
N VAL A 807 -23.69 -5.86 43.21
CA VAL A 807 -23.82 -6.71 42.02
C VAL A 807 -24.68 -6.05 40.94
N ARG A 808 -25.83 -5.46 41.31
CA ARG A 808 -26.71 -4.75 40.36
C ARG A 808 -26.04 -3.54 39.73
N THR A 809 -25.29 -2.78 40.52
CA THR A 809 -24.54 -1.60 40.05
C THR A 809 -23.44 -2.02 39.06
N ILE A 810 -22.69 -3.08 39.41
CA ILE A 810 -21.65 -3.64 38.55
C ILE A 810 -22.25 -4.19 37.26
N LEU A 811 -23.37 -4.93 37.31
CA LEU A 811 -24.04 -5.42 36.10
C LEU A 811 -24.54 -4.28 35.21
N ARG A 812 -25.03 -3.17 35.78
CA ARG A 812 -25.41 -1.98 35.00
C ARG A 812 -24.19 -1.37 34.28
N ASN A 813 -23.05 -1.29 34.97
CA ASN A 813 -21.81 -0.79 34.36
C ASN A 813 -21.28 -1.75 33.28
N VAL A 814 -21.36 -3.06 33.52
CA VAL A 814 -21.05 -4.09 32.51
C VAL A 814 -21.92 -3.91 31.27
N TYR A 815 -23.23 -3.73 31.45
CA TYR A 815 -24.18 -3.55 30.34
C TYR A 815 -23.87 -2.28 29.55
N SER A 816 -23.57 -1.18 30.25
CA SER A 816 -23.15 0.07 29.61
C SER A 816 -21.82 -0.06 28.86
N LYS A 817 -20.85 -0.79 29.41
CA LYS A 817 -19.51 -0.96 28.81
C LYS A 817 -19.52 -1.92 27.61
N LEU A 818 -20.39 -2.92 27.62
CA LEU A 818 -20.56 -3.87 26.51
C LEU A 818 -21.59 -3.43 25.47
N ASP A 819 -22.24 -2.29 25.70
CA ASP A 819 -23.34 -1.76 24.89
C ASP A 819 -24.46 -2.80 24.68
N ILE A 820 -24.98 -3.30 25.81
CA ILE A 820 -26.10 -4.25 25.86
C ILE A 820 -27.16 -3.78 26.86
N HIS A 821 -28.41 -4.20 26.65
CA HIS A 821 -29.55 -3.74 27.46
C HIS A 821 -30.20 -4.83 28.30
N SER A 822 -29.79 -6.09 28.11
CA SER A 822 -30.39 -7.22 28.81
C SER A 822 -29.40 -8.30 29.22
N LYS A 823 -29.76 -9.07 30.24
CA LYS A 823 -29.01 -10.25 30.67
C LYS A 823 -28.92 -11.33 29.58
N THR A 824 -29.90 -11.39 28.69
CA THR A 824 -29.93 -12.27 27.51
C THR A 824 -28.92 -11.87 26.44
N GLU A 825 -28.61 -10.59 26.30
CA GLU A 825 -27.57 -10.12 25.36
C GLU A 825 -26.14 -10.39 25.87
N LEU A 826 -25.94 -10.69 27.16
CA LEU A 826 -24.64 -11.19 27.63
C LEU A 826 -24.23 -12.51 26.95
N ASP A 827 -25.19 -13.31 26.49
CA ASP A 827 -24.92 -14.59 25.82
C ASP A 827 -24.36 -14.39 24.40
N THR A 828 -24.52 -13.20 23.80
CA THR A 828 -24.11 -12.90 22.42
C THR A 828 -22.82 -12.09 22.31
N LYS A 829 -22.23 -11.67 23.43
CA LYS A 829 -20.99 -10.87 23.49
C LYS A 829 -19.83 -11.69 24.10
N GLU A 830 -18.65 -11.64 23.47
CA GLU A 830 -17.41 -12.15 24.09
C GLU A 830 -16.77 -11.05 24.95
N PHE A 831 -16.45 -11.37 26.21
CA PHE A 831 -15.82 -10.48 27.19
C PHE A 831 -15.14 -11.27 28.32
#